data_AF-A0A660WKS5-F1
#
_entry.id   AF-A0A660WKS5-F1
#
_cell.length_a   1.000
_cell.length_b   1.000
_cell.length_c   1.000
_cell.angle_alpha   90.00
_cell.angle_beta   90.00
_cell.angle_gamma   90.00
#
_symmetry.space_group_name_H-M   'P 1'
#
loop_
_entity.id
_entity.type
_entity.pdbx_description
1 polymer ?
#
loop_
_entity_poly.entity_id
_entity_poly.type
_entity_poly.pdbx_seq_one_letter_code
_entity_poly.pdbx_strand_id
1 'polypeptide(L)'
;MKVKKLKGNSQRLWKLKGKEGVALIFVIGIMLLLFIFASTLLFSFKLWEKSCYKTFAGKQAERFAEAGIENGIWELQHDKRDYDSLIDNWRKNFEGSDFDNNGDGIPDSRWIYIYGKDKEIIGRYSVLIEDESGKININVCGNLKNSFNEGFSTFEISILPDIIGEEISKNIVSFRYGKDGLPGRGGFDDNSNNDSLSKDKIDNDGDGKIDEPGEGIDEPYEFYVKKIYWDDRPYFIPEDIKLVNGIGKERYRKIKDFITTFSYDKNTTKEGKIRINLNKADFSQLYSFFKEKGYPEEQAIQISLNIIDYRDSDSIPQIKTVKGKLFIGIDKTPYLNEIDGIKEWEKFKLKSGGVLFTEKGGQFIEIFNPYPEEIDIGGWEIRGPTLLFSNLWGKIFQYSKQIYNDVINGETGIKNKDIIENIFITNVIKIPEGTKIPPFSYYTIGDTVKIGIIMIPNKTPLIIFLPIKDPPNASQYEPILGINKIFPDIIQSLNYFSKIPSSSRLFFCDKSGNIIEIADCPLDTPKTSIQKNDPRVFKWYISLPTPNMQNFIFSPWIGGFKNNNWPSSFKIKNGKFSSLGELSFIHKGRQWESIDFWKDGKDRKIIDYFTVEEDPYKPTYGRLNINTASETVLMCLPLVDKDIARRIIMARPYKDISEILGKYGNGYSEKELLNKEITKYGFDGKDNDFDGFSDCEKEKEMVFSKIINLITVRSNVFKIISTGQKVEDKNGNGKIEKEEILAEKKIVVFYDRDKGKIIYRKQM
;
A
#
# COMPACT_ATOMS: atom_id res chain seq x y z
N MET A 1 57.78 -57.24 41.72
CA MET A 1 57.63 -57.57 43.16
C MET A 1 56.14 -57.85 43.37
N LYS A 2 55.58 -59.03 43.66
CA LYS A 2 56.01 -60.36 44.12
C LYS A 2 55.38 -61.44 43.22
N VAL A 3 56.18 -62.48 42.94
CA VAL A 3 55.86 -63.69 42.17
C VAL A 3 55.16 -64.71 43.08
N LYS A 4 54.02 -65.27 42.67
CA LYS A 4 53.43 -66.48 43.27
C LYS A 4 53.78 -67.69 42.41
N LYS A 5 54.51 -68.64 43.02
CA LYS A 5 54.93 -69.93 42.49
C LYS A 5 53.74 -70.79 42.08
N LEU A 6 53.76 -71.29 40.85
CA LEU A 6 53.17 -72.59 40.49
C LEU A 6 54.29 -73.43 39.86
N LYS A 7 54.92 -74.25 40.69
CA LYS A 7 55.76 -75.38 40.28
C LYS A 7 54.84 -76.58 40.12
N GLY A 8 54.87 -77.24 38.97
CA GLY A 8 54.32 -78.58 38.83
C GLY A 8 53.92 -78.92 37.40
N ASN A 9 54.71 -79.81 36.77
CA ASN A 9 54.38 -80.57 35.57
C ASN A 9 54.34 -79.86 34.21
N SER A 10 55.53 -79.57 33.65
CA SER A 10 55.72 -79.54 32.18
C SER A 10 57.15 -79.88 31.74
N GLN A 11 57.94 -80.63 32.51
CA GLN A 11 59.27 -81.13 32.07
C GLN A 11 59.19 -82.50 31.40
N ARG A 12 58.21 -82.67 30.51
CA ARG A 12 58.14 -83.83 29.60
C ARG A 12 57.65 -83.33 28.25
N LEU A 13 58.54 -82.72 27.46
CA LEU A 13 58.36 -82.67 26.00
C LEU A 13 59.57 -82.20 25.17
N TRP A 14 60.65 -81.64 25.73
CA TRP A 14 61.76 -81.15 24.89
C TRP A 14 63.13 -81.60 25.38
N LYS A 15 63.40 -82.90 25.27
CA LYS A 15 64.77 -83.44 25.17
C LYS A 15 65.10 -83.59 23.68
N LEU A 16 65.45 -82.50 23.01
CA LEU A 16 66.09 -82.57 21.69
C LEU A 16 67.60 -82.68 21.89
N LYS A 17 68.15 -83.87 21.63
CA LYS A 17 69.58 -84.10 21.43
C LYS A 17 69.98 -83.49 20.09
N GLY A 18 70.86 -82.48 20.11
CA GLY A 18 71.52 -81.93 18.91
C GLY A 18 71.51 -80.39 18.91
N LYS A 19 72.70 -79.77 18.80
CA LYS A 19 72.86 -78.29 18.67
C LYS A 19 72.11 -77.70 17.46
N GLU A 20 71.64 -78.53 16.54
CA GLU A 20 70.90 -78.16 15.31
C GLU A 20 69.40 -77.88 15.56
N GLY A 21 68.78 -78.48 16.58
CA GLY A 21 67.34 -78.32 16.85
C GLY A 21 66.95 -76.98 17.49
N VAL A 22 67.83 -76.38 18.30
CA VAL A 22 67.60 -75.07 18.93
C VAL A 22 67.74 -73.94 17.93
N ALA A 23 68.72 -74.03 17.02
CA ALA A 23 68.89 -73.09 15.92
C ALA A 23 67.66 -73.10 14.99
N LEU A 24 67.09 -74.29 14.71
CA LEU A 24 65.88 -74.43 13.91
C LEU A 24 64.66 -73.74 14.53
N ILE A 25 64.44 -73.89 15.85
CA ILE A 25 63.33 -73.22 16.55
C ILE A 25 63.52 -71.70 16.54
N PHE A 26 64.75 -71.21 16.71
CA PHE A 26 65.05 -69.78 16.64
C PHE A 26 64.81 -69.22 15.24
N VAL A 27 65.22 -69.95 14.20
CA VAL A 27 64.98 -69.58 12.79
C VAL A 27 63.48 -69.57 12.49
N ILE A 28 62.74 -70.60 12.91
CA ILE A 28 61.28 -70.65 12.72
C ILE A 28 60.59 -69.52 13.49
N GLY A 29 61.01 -69.22 14.72
CA GLY A 29 60.48 -68.11 15.52
C GLY A 29 60.73 -66.75 14.89
N ILE A 30 61.94 -66.51 14.37
CA ILE A 30 62.28 -65.30 13.62
C ILE A 30 61.50 -65.21 12.31
N MET A 31 61.38 -66.32 11.57
CA MET A 31 60.60 -66.37 10.32
C MET A 31 59.11 -66.11 10.56
N LEU A 32 58.53 -66.68 11.62
CA LEU A 32 57.14 -66.43 12.00
C LEU A 32 56.93 -64.95 12.34
N LEU A 33 57.86 -64.35 13.08
CA LEU A 33 57.80 -62.95 13.48
C LEU A 33 57.95 -62.00 12.26
N LEU A 34 58.87 -62.31 11.34
CA LEU A 34 59.02 -61.63 10.05
C LEU A 34 57.77 -61.77 9.18
N PHE A 35 57.16 -62.96 9.13
CA PHE A 35 55.94 -63.22 8.37
C PHE A 35 54.75 -62.42 8.92
N ILE A 36 54.58 -62.40 10.26
CA ILE A 36 53.54 -61.60 10.91
C ILE A 36 53.78 -60.12 10.61
N PHE A 37 55.01 -59.63 10.79
CA PHE A 37 55.37 -58.23 10.53
C PHE A 37 55.10 -57.82 9.07
N ALA A 38 55.55 -58.64 8.10
CA ALA A 38 55.32 -58.41 6.68
C ALA A 38 53.81 -58.45 6.33
N SER A 39 53.06 -59.37 6.92
CA SER A 39 51.60 -59.47 6.73
C SER A 39 50.87 -58.25 7.30
N THR A 40 51.25 -57.79 8.49
CA THR A 40 50.68 -56.55 9.07
C THR A 40 51.02 -55.32 8.23
N LEU A 41 52.26 -55.19 7.73
CA LEU A 41 52.64 -54.09 6.83
C LEU A 41 51.83 -54.11 5.53
N LEU A 42 51.69 -55.27 4.90
CA LEU A 42 50.86 -55.42 3.68
C LEU A 42 49.40 -55.05 3.94
N PHE A 43 48.85 -55.46 5.09
CA PHE A 43 47.50 -55.09 5.49
C PHE A 43 47.37 -53.58 5.73
N SER A 44 48.32 -52.98 6.46
CA SER A 44 48.38 -51.52 6.69
C SER A 44 48.49 -50.75 5.37
N PHE A 45 49.33 -51.19 4.43
CA PHE A 45 49.44 -50.54 3.11
C PHE A 45 48.15 -50.64 2.31
N LYS A 46 47.47 -51.79 2.29
CA LYS A 46 46.15 -51.91 1.64
C LYS A 46 45.08 -51.03 2.30
N LEU A 47 45.10 -50.91 3.63
CA LEU A 47 44.21 -49.99 4.34
C LEU A 47 44.51 -48.53 3.99
N TRP A 48 45.78 -48.15 3.96
CA TRP A 48 46.21 -46.80 3.60
C TRP A 48 45.86 -46.47 2.15
N GLU A 49 46.09 -47.37 1.21
CA GLU A 49 45.69 -47.22 -0.18
C GLU A 49 44.19 -46.96 -0.30
N LYS A 50 43.35 -47.79 0.33
CA LYS A 50 41.90 -47.59 0.36
C LYS A 50 41.50 -46.26 1.02
N SER A 51 42.18 -45.89 2.10
CA SER A 51 41.91 -44.63 2.83
C SER A 51 42.29 -43.40 2.00
N CYS A 52 43.46 -43.41 1.37
CA CYS A 52 43.93 -42.37 0.46
C CYS A 52 43.02 -42.25 -0.75
N TYR A 53 42.64 -43.37 -1.35
CA TYR A 53 41.71 -43.40 -2.48
C TYR A 53 40.35 -42.79 -2.11
N LYS A 54 39.75 -43.20 -0.97
CA LYS A 54 38.49 -42.60 -0.48
C LYS A 54 38.62 -41.11 -0.17
N THR A 55 39.73 -40.69 0.43
CA THR A 55 39.99 -39.27 0.75
C THR A 55 40.14 -38.44 -0.53
N PHE A 56 40.83 -38.97 -1.53
CA PHE A 56 41.02 -38.31 -2.82
C PHE A 56 39.71 -38.23 -3.61
N ALA A 57 38.96 -39.34 -3.68
CA ALA A 57 37.63 -39.37 -4.29
C ALA A 57 36.67 -38.40 -3.60
N GLY A 58 36.71 -38.33 -2.26
CA GLY A 58 35.94 -37.36 -1.48
C GLY A 58 36.30 -35.91 -1.81
N LYS A 59 37.59 -35.57 -1.92
CA LYS A 59 38.03 -34.24 -2.36
C LYS A 59 37.62 -33.94 -3.81
N GLN A 60 37.65 -34.92 -4.71
CA GLN A 60 37.18 -34.72 -6.08
C GLN A 60 35.67 -34.47 -6.13
N ALA A 61 34.88 -35.26 -5.40
CA ALA A 61 33.44 -35.06 -5.25
C ALA A 61 33.13 -33.65 -4.69
N GLU A 62 33.90 -33.18 -3.71
CA GLU A 62 33.82 -31.81 -3.20
C GLU A 62 34.10 -30.77 -4.29
N ARG A 63 35.16 -30.93 -5.08
CA ARG A 63 35.46 -30.02 -6.20
C ARG A 63 34.36 -30.01 -7.26
N PHE A 64 33.71 -31.14 -7.51
CA PHE A 64 32.57 -31.21 -8.43
C PHE A 64 31.35 -30.46 -7.87
N ALA A 65 31.09 -30.58 -6.57
CA ALA A 65 30.05 -29.77 -5.92
C ALA A 65 30.38 -28.27 -5.96
N GLU A 66 31.64 -27.89 -5.73
CA GLU A 66 32.09 -26.49 -5.86
C GLU A 66 31.90 -25.96 -7.29
N ALA A 67 32.23 -26.77 -8.30
CA ALA A 67 31.97 -26.41 -9.70
C ALA A 67 30.47 -26.18 -9.97
N GLY A 68 29.59 -26.96 -9.32
CA GLY A 68 28.15 -26.73 -9.35
C GLY A 68 27.72 -25.42 -8.69
N ILE A 69 28.32 -25.06 -7.55
CA ILE A 69 28.08 -23.76 -6.90
C ILE A 69 28.50 -22.61 -7.82
N GLU A 70 29.70 -22.66 -8.40
CA GLU A 70 30.20 -21.63 -9.31
C GLU A 70 29.32 -21.50 -10.57
N ASN A 71 28.86 -22.63 -11.13
CA ASN A 71 27.93 -22.61 -12.25
C ASN A 71 26.59 -21.95 -11.88
N GLY A 72 26.05 -22.27 -10.69
CA GLY A 72 24.84 -21.62 -10.18
C GLY A 72 25.00 -20.12 -9.95
N ILE A 73 26.15 -19.69 -9.38
CA ILE A 73 26.49 -18.27 -9.22
C ILE A 73 26.59 -17.58 -10.57
N TRP A 74 27.22 -18.24 -11.56
CA TRP A 74 27.34 -17.69 -12.91
C TRP A 74 25.97 -17.42 -13.54
N GLU A 75 25.03 -18.37 -13.46
CA GLU A 75 23.66 -18.19 -13.97
C GLU A 75 22.94 -17.03 -13.27
N LEU A 76 23.09 -16.90 -11.94
CA LEU A 76 22.48 -15.81 -11.18
C LEU A 76 23.05 -14.43 -11.53
N GLN A 77 24.37 -14.34 -11.76
CA GLN A 77 25.05 -13.10 -12.14
C GLN A 77 24.77 -12.67 -13.58
N HIS A 78 24.44 -13.63 -14.45
CA HIS A 78 24.15 -13.38 -15.87
C HIS A 78 22.66 -13.34 -16.18
N ASP A 79 21.80 -13.39 -15.16
CA ASP A 79 20.39 -13.12 -15.33
C ASP A 79 20.16 -11.63 -15.60
N LYS A 80 19.45 -11.35 -16.69
CA LYS A 80 19.18 -9.99 -17.18
C LYS A 80 17.72 -9.58 -16.99
N ARG A 81 16.89 -10.44 -16.39
CA ARG A 81 15.47 -10.13 -16.17
C ARG A 81 15.34 -9.18 -14.98
N ASP A 82 14.37 -8.26 -15.07
CA ASP A 82 14.07 -7.27 -14.01
C ASP A 82 13.19 -7.86 -12.88
N TYR A 83 12.88 -9.15 -12.97
CA TYR A 83 12.10 -9.95 -12.03
C TYR A 83 12.69 -11.36 -11.97
N ASP A 84 12.53 -12.02 -10.82
CA ASP A 84 13.03 -13.38 -10.58
C ASP A 84 11.85 -14.36 -10.50
N SER A 85 11.95 -15.50 -11.16
CA SER A 85 10.88 -16.48 -11.32
C SER A 85 11.39 -17.91 -11.52
N LEU A 86 10.52 -18.89 -11.31
CA LEU A 86 10.86 -20.31 -11.51
C LEU A 86 11.13 -20.69 -12.98
N ILE A 87 10.88 -19.78 -13.93
CA ILE A 87 11.18 -19.98 -15.37
C ILE A 87 12.52 -19.38 -15.80
N ASP A 88 13.31 -18.86 -14.86
CA ASP A 88 14.63 -18.29 -15.13
C ASP A 88 15.68 -19.38 -15.34
N ASN A 89 16.76 -19.04 -16.05
CA ASN A 89 17.82 -19.97 -16.38
C ASN A 89 18.51 -20.53 -15.14
N TRP A 90 18.70 -19.70 -14.11
CA TRP A 90 19.26 -20.12 -12.82
C TRP A 90 18.46 -21.24 -12.15
N ARG A 91 17.18 -21.43 -12.51
CA ARG A 91 16.36 -22.58 -12.10
C ARG A 91 16.29 -23.65 -13.18
N LYS A 92 15.86 -23.27 -14.39
CA LYS A 92 15.55 -24.19 -15.50
C LYS A 92 16.76 -24.96 -16.01
N ASN A 93 17.97 -24.40 -15.95
CA ASN A 93 19.17 -25.08 -16.42
C ASN A 93 19.60 -26.23 -15.50
N PHE A 94 19.06 -26.31 -14.27
CA PHE A 94 19.40 -27.38 -13.34
C PHE A 94 18.20 -28.27 -12.98
N GLU A 95 16.98 -27.84 -13.25
CA GLU A 95 15.76 -28.61 -13.02
C GLU A 95 15.80 -29.97 -13.77
N GLY A 96 15.37 -31.03 -13.09
CA GLY A 96 15.26 -32.36 -13.66
C GLY A 96 14.73 -33.39 -12.68
N SER A 97 14.59 -34.63 -13.15
CA SER A 97 14.03 -35.74 -12.36
C SER A 97 15.09 -36.76 -11.92
N ASP A 98 16.37 -36.41 -11.98
CA ASP A 98 17.46 -37.37 -11.77
C ASP A 98 17.88 -37.49 -10.31
N PHE A 99 17.76 -36.40 -9.55
CA PHE A 99 18.24 -36.31 -8.17
C PHE A 99 17.40 -35.36 -7.32
N ASP A 100 17.21 -35.73 -6.05
CA ASP A 100 16.54 -34.94 -5.01
C ASP A 100 17.61 -34.20 -4.20
N ASN A 101 17.83 -32.92 -4.52
CA ASN A 101 18.85 -32.11 -3.85
C ASN A 101 18.35 -31.53 -2.52
N ASN A 102 17.06 -31.29 -2.32
CA ASN A 102 16.57 -30.74 -1.04
C ASN A 102 16.23 -31.81 0.02
N GLY A 103 16.15 -33.08 -0.40
CA GLY A 103 15.82 -34.24 0.42
C GLY A 103 14.34 -34.31 0.81
N ASP A 104 13.44 -33.78 -0.02
CA ASP A 104 11.99 -33.78 0.23
C ASP A 104 11.27 -35.05 -0.28
N GLY A 105 11.98 -35.91 -1.02
CA GLY A 105 11.47 -37.13 -1.62
C GLY A 105 11.05 -37.00 -3.08
N ILE A 106 11.12 -35.80 -3.66
CA ILE A 106 10.79 -35.51 -5.06
C ILE A 106 12.08 -35.07 -5.78
N PRO A 107 12.51 -35.77 -6.83
CA PRO A 107 13.64 -35.31 -7.64
C PRO A 107 13.41 -33.92 -8.23
N ASP A 108 14.36 -33.02 -8.03
CA ASP A 108 14.27 -31.60 -8.36
C ASP A 108 15.39 -31.12 -9.31
N SER A 109 16.41 -31.95 -9.52
CA SER A 109 17.63 -31.62 -10.24
C SER A 109 18.02 -32.68 -11.27
N ARG A 110 18.69 -32.25 -12.34
CA ARG A 110 19.37 -33.12 -13.30
C ARG A 110 20.86 -33.31 -12.98
N TRP A 111 21.44 -34.40 -13.47
CA TRP A 111 22.90 -34.60 -13.42
C TRP A 111 23.62 -33.87 -14.56
N ILE A 112 24.70 -33.17 -14.22
CA ILE A 112 25.64 -32.59 -15.17
C ILE A 112 26.95 -33.37 -15.08
N TYR A 113 27.34 -34.00 -16.18
CA TYR A 113 28.50 -34.87 -16.26
C TYR A 113 29.78 -34.08 -16.54
N ILE A 114 30.86 -34.48 -15.87
CA ILE A 114 32.21 -33.96 -16.07
C ILE A 114 33.02 -35.03 -16.77
N TYR A 115 33.65 -34.64 -17.88
CA TYR A 115 34.44 -35.51 -18.72
C TYR A 115 35.93 -35.25 -18.53
N GLY A 116 36.71 -36.32 -18.55
CA GLY A 116 38.16 -36.25 -18.60
C GLY A 116 38.67 -35.96 -20.02
N LYS A 117 39.98 -36.08 -20.21
CA LYS A 117 40.64 -35.75 -21.48
C LYS A 117 40.24 -36.70 -22.61
N ASP A 118 39.89 -37.94 -22.26
CA ASP A 118 39.57 -39.01 -23.20
C ASP A 118 38.05 -39.18 -23.39
N LYS A 119 37.26 -38.16 -22.97
CA LYS A 119 35.78 -38.15 -22.96
C LYS A 119 35.15 -39.22 -22.05
N GLU A 120 35.91 -39.75 -21.10
CA GLU A 120 35.43 -40.63 -20.05
C GLU A 120 34.73 -39.83 -18.94
N ILE A 121 33.67 -40.39 -18.34
CA ILE A 121 32.96 -39.75 -17.24
C ILE A 121 33.81 -39.85 -15.97
N ILE A 122 34.36 -38.72 -15.52
CA ILE A 122 35.19 -38.67 -14.31
C ILE A 122 34.42 -38.21 -13.08
N GLY A 123 33.22 -37.65 -13.25
CA GLY A 123 32.42 -37.08 -12.18
C GLY A 123 31.07 -36.59 -12.68
N ARG A 124 30.19 -36.25 -11.76
CA ARG A 124 28.97 -35.50 -12.04
C ARG A 124 28.60 -34.60 -10.87
N TYR A 125 27.84 -33.55 -11.13
CA TYR A 125 27.24 -32.72 -10.10
C TYR A 125 25.80 -32.39 -10.45
N SER A 126 24.99 -32.13 -9.44
CA SER A 126 23.64 -31.60 -9.55
C SER A 126 23.57 -30.30 -8.75
N VAL A 127 22.67 -29.40 -9.14
CA VAL A 127 22.48 -28.10 -8.49
C VAL A 127 20.99 -27.84 -8.33
N LEU A 128 20.60 -27.37 -7.16
CA LEU A 128 19.28 -26.80 -6.92
C LEU A 128 19.47 -25.38 -6.42
N ILE A 129 18.80 -24.43 -7.06
CA ILE A 129 18.76 -23.04 -6.62
C ILE A 129 17.34 -22.73 -6.15
N GLU A 130 17.25 -22.18 -4.94
CA GLU A 130 16.02 -21.74 -4.30
C GLU A 130 16.08 -20.24 -4.03
N ASP A 131 14.97 -19.56 -4.28
CA ASP A 131 14.82 -18.15 -3.98
C ASP A 131 14.42 -17.96 -2.51
N GLU A 132 15.22 -17.21 -1.75
CA GLU A 132 14.93 -16.95 -0.34
C GLU A 132 13.83 -15.90 -0.15
N SER A 133 13.62 -14.99 -1.11
CA SER A 133 12.47 -14.08 -1.06
C SER A 133 11.14 -14.79 -1.32
N GLY A 134 11.15 -16.03 -1.84
CA GLY A 134 9.95 -16.88 -1.94
C GLY A 134 9.53 -17.53 -0.61
N LYS A 135 10.25 -17.26 0.48
CA LYS A 135 10.07 -17.87 1.82
C LYS A 135 9.80 -16.81 2.88
N ILE A 136 9.16 -17.20 3.97
CA ILE A 136 8.80 -16.32 5.09
C ILE A 136 10.06 -15.99 5.89
N ASN A 137 10.37 -14.70 6.04
CA ASN A 137 11.52 -14.27 6.82
C ASN A 137 11.18 -14.17 8.31
N ILE A 138 11.60 -15.16 9.09
CA ILE A 138 11.24 -15.28 10.52
C ILE A 138 11.85 -14.19 11.41
N ASN A 139 12.80 -13.39 10.90
CA ASN A 139 13.34 -12.25 11.62
C ASN A 139 12.46 -10.99 11.53
N VAL A 140 11.55 -10.90 10.57
CA VAL A 140 10.76 -9.68 10.34
C VAL A 140 9.26 -9.94 10.19
N CYS A 141 8.87 -11.09 9.65
CA CYS A 141 7.46 -11.46 9.50
C CYS A 141 6.85 -11.90 10.84
N GLY A 142 5.55 -11.72 10.98
CA GLY A 142 4.76 -12.05 12.17
C GLY A 142 4.81 -10.97 13.26
N ASN A 143 3.69 -10.81 13.96
CA ASN A 143 3.53 -9.99 15.16
C ASN A 143 2.96 -10.83 16.32
N LEU A 144 2.98 -10.27 17.54
CA LEU A 144 2.56 -11.00 18.75
C LEU A 144 1.07 -11.34 18.79
N LYS A 145 0.25 -10.66 17.99
CA LYS A 145 -1.20 -10.87 17.93
C LYS A 145 -1.62 -11.88 16.85
N ASN A 146 -0.75 -12.17 15.88
CA ASN A 146 -1.08 -12.83 14.60
C ASN A 146 -2.23 -12.11 13.86
N SER A 147 -2.24 -10.77 13.89
CA SER A 147 -3.22 -9.94 13.19
C SER A 147 -2.58 -9.18 12.04
N PHE A 148 -3.42 -8.59 11.20
CA PHE A 148 -3.05 -7.59 10.21
C PHE A 148 -4.15 -6.52 10.23
N ASN A 149 -3.82 -5.32 9.82
CA ASN A 149 -4.79 -4.24 9.70
C ASN A 149 -4.71 -3.58 8.33
N GLU A 150 -3.58 -2.97 7.97
CA GLU A 150 -3.51 -2.07 6.81
C GLU A 150 -2.75 -2.62 5.59
N GLY A 151 -1.98 -3.69 5.75
CA GLY A 151 -0.96 -4.07 4.77
C GLY A 151 0.29 -3.21 4.89
N PHE A 152 0.57 -2.66 6.08
CA PHE A 152 1.57 -1.62 6.28
C PHE A 152 2.99 -2.14 6.05
N SER A 153 3.36 -3.22 6.73
CA SER A 153 4.71 -3.76 6.75
C SER A 153 4.76 -5.29 6.85
N THR A 154 5.92 -5.87 6.55
CA THR A 154 6.10 -7.32 6.41
C THR A 154 5.88 -8.10 7.71
N PHE A 155 5.83 -7.44 8.87
CA PHE A 155 5.43 -8.05 10.13
C PHE A 155 3.96 -8.55 10.11
N GLU A 156 3.11 -8.03 9.24
CA GLU A 156 1.72 -8.51 9.07
C GLU A 156 1.64 -9.83 8.29
N ILE A 157 2.74 -10.31 7.70
CA ILE A 157 2.80 -11.65 7.09
C ILE A 157 2.83 -12.68 8.21
N SER A 158 1.82 -13.54 8.27
CA SER A 158 1.72 -14.58 9.31
C SER A 158 2.80 -15.66 9.16
N ILE A 159 3.16 -16.35 10.25
CA ILE A 159 4.17 -17.43 10.19
C ILE A 159 3.49 -18.81 10.20
N LEU A 160 3.09 -19.28 9.02
CA LEU A 160 2.58 -20.64 8.77
C LEU A 160 1.50 -21.15 9.78
N PRO A 161 0.50 -20.34 10.16
CA PRO A 161 -0.47 -20.72 11.18
C PRO A 161 -1.18 -22.05 10.86
N ASP A 162 -1.45 -22.35 9.59
CA ASP A 162 -2.09 -23.59 9.15
C ASP A 162 -1.24 -24.86 9.37
N ILE A 163 0.10 -24.73 9.46
CA ILE A 163 1.00 -25.87 9.63
C ILE A 163 1.41 -26.06 11.09
N ILE A 164 1.75 -24.97 11.78
CA ILE A 164 2.32 -25.02 13.13
C ILE A 164 1.33 -24.59 14.22
N GLY A 165 0.23 -23.94 13.86
CA GLY A 165 -0.74 -23.35 14.80
C GLY A 165 -0.35 -21.95 15.25
N GLU A 166 -1.35 -21.15 15.60
CA GLU A 166 -1.20 -19.75 16.00
C GLU A 166 -0.28 -19.55 17.20
N GLU A 167 -0.37 -20.41 18.22
CA GLU A 167 0.44 -20.31 19.44
C GLU A 167 1.94 -20.46 19.11
N ILE A 168 2.29 -21.37 18.19
CA ILE A 168 3.69 -21.57 17.81
C ILE A 168 4.19 -20.45 16.92
N SER A 169 3.34 -19.91 16.04
CA SER A 169 3.64 -18.68 15.28
C SER A 169 4.04 -17.55 16.24
N LYS A 170 3.27 -17.32 17.31
CA LYS A 170 3.59 -16.33 18.34
C LYS A 170 4.88 -16.64 19.08
N ASN A 171 5.14 -17.92 19.40
CA ASN A 171 6.39 -18.31 20.04
C ASN A 171 7.62 -18.03 19.17
N ILE A 172 7.52 -18.10 17.84
CA ILE A 172 8.62 -17.74 16.92
C ILE A 172 8.92 -16.24 17.02
N VAL A 173 7.88 -15.40 17.06
CA VAL A 173 8.01 -13.95 17.19
C VAL A 173 8.55 -13.58 18.57
N SER A 174 7.94 -14.08 19.64
CA SER A 174 8.37 -13.83 21.02
C SER A 174 9.81 -14.32 21.28
N PHE A 175 10.24 -15.43 20.66
CA PHE A 175 11.60 -15.92 20.81
C PHE A 175 12.65 -14.95 20.25
N ARG A 176 12.39 -14.28 19.12
CA ARG A 176 13.34 -13.31 18.57
C ARG A 176 13.43 -12.03 19.41
N TYR A 177 12.42 -11.77 20.23
CA TYR A 177 12.35 -10.68 21.20
C TYR A 177 12.91 -11.04 22.59
N GLY A 178 13.62 -12.16 22.74
CA GLY A 178 14.28 -12.44 24.02
C GLY A 178 13.34 -12.95 25.12
N LYS A 179 13.63 -12.58 26.38
CA LYS A 179 12.93 -13.09 27.58
C LYS A 179 11.77 -12.21 28.00
N ASP A 180 11.83 -10.89 27.75
CA ASP A 180 10.69 -10.01 28.00
C ASP A 180 9.60 -10.21 26.93
N GLY A 181 9.97 -10.73 25.77
CA GLY A 181 9.06 -11.04 24.67
C GLY A 181 8.62 -9.80 23.90
N LEU A 182 9.32 -8.68 24.05
CA LEU A 182 9.04 -7.39 23.43
C LEU A 182 10.24 -6.96 22.57
N PRO A 183 10.00 -6.31 21.41
CA PRO A 183 11.09 -5.92 20.54
C PRO A 183 11.99 -4.87 21.20
N GLY A 184 13.30 -5.03 21.07
CA GLY A 184 14.26 -4.08 21.63
C GLY A 184 14.39 -4.22 23.14
N ARG A 185 14.23 -3.11 23.87
CA ARG A 185 14.14 -3.08 25.32
C ARG A 185 12.68 -2.88 25.71
N GLY A 186 12.05 -3.92 26.26
CA GLY A 186 10.65 -3.86 26.66
C GLY A 186 10.26 -2.61 27.47
N GLY A 187 9.24 -1.91 26.99
CA GLY A 187 8.70 -0.68 27.58
C GLY A 187 9.58 0.56 27.35
N PHE A 188 10.49 0.55 26.37
CA PHE A 188 11.37 1.66 26.05
C PHE A 188 11.40 1.95 24.54
N ASP A 189 11.07 3.19 24.17
CA ASP A 189 11.17 3.70 22.80
C ASP A 189 12.65 3.88 22.40
N ASP A 190 13.24 2.80 21.86
CA ASP A 190 14.66 2.67 21.54
C ASP A 190 15.07 3.55 20.35
N ASN A 191 14.13 3.88 19.46
CA ASN A 191 14.39 4.71 18.29
C ASN A 191 13.81 6.14 18.39
N SER A 192 13.12 6.45 19.50
CA SER A 192 12.54 7.76 19.84
C SER A 192 11.47 8.24 18.85
N ASN A 193 10.63 7.33 18.35
CA ASN A 193 9.58 7.63 17.36
C ASN A 193 8.15 7.65 17.93
N ASN A 194 7.93 7.29 19.19
CA ASN A 194 6.59 7.09 19.75
C ASN A 194 5.67 8.32 19.65
N ASP A 195 6.23 9.52 19.85
CA ASP A 195 5.45 10.76 19.73
C ASP A 195 4.89 10.99 18.32
N SER A 196 5.60 10.47 17.30
CA SER A 196 5.17 10.54 15.90
C SER A 196 4.24 9.39 15.54
N LEU A 197 4.51 8.16 15.98
CA LEU A 197 3.74 7.00 15.57
C LEU A 197 2.35 6.95 16.24
N SER A 198 2.25 7.41 17.50
CA SER A 198 0.97 7.46 18.23
C SER A 198 -0.09 8.43 17.66
N LYS A 199 0.18 9.08 16.53
CA LYS A 199 -0.67 10.13 15.92
C LYS A 199 -0.60 10.18 14.39
N ASP A 200 -0.01 9.18 13.73
CA ASP A 200 0.18 9.21 12.28
C ASP A 200 -0.90 8.49 11.47
N LYS A 201 -1.93 7.98 12.16
CA LYS A 201 -3.10 7.27 11.62
C LYS A 201 -2.76 5.95 10.95
N ILE A 202 -1.71 5.30 11.42
CA ILE A 202 -1.30 3.97 11.00
C ILE A 202 -1.35 3.05 12.22
N ASP A 203 -1.62 1.76 12.00
CA ASP A 203 -1.42 0.70 13.00
C ASP A 203 0.01 0.16 12.88
N ASN A 204 0.94 0.76 13.63
CA ASN A 204 2.37 0.55 13.50
C ASN A 204 2.86 -0.75 14.17
N ASP A 205 2.08 -1.35 15.07
CA ASP A 205 2.41 -2.62 15.74
C ASP A 205 1.54 -3.82 15.27
N GLY A 206 0.49 -3.54 14.48
CA GLY A 206 -0.40 -4.51 13.87
C GLY A 206 -1.39 -5.12 14.85
N ASP A 207 -1.70 -4.46 15.97
CA ASP A 207 -2.61 -4.98 17.00
C ASP A 207 -4.10 -4.80 16.67
N GLY A 208 -4.40 -4.08 15.58
CA GLY A 208 -5.74 -3.76 15.11
C GLY A 208 -6.26 -2.40 15.60
N LYS A 209 -5.50 -1.65 16.38
CA LYS A 209 -5.83 -0.27 16.80
C LYS A 209 -4.91 0.72 16.10
N ILE A 210 -5.43 1.90 15.84
CA ILE A 210 -4.71 3.00 15.21
C ILE A 210 -4.52 4.10 16.25
N ASP A 211 -3.32 4.69 16.31
CA ASP A 211 -2.95 5.84 17.15
C ASP A 211 -3.21 5.62 18.65
N GLU A 212 -2.56 4.62 19.25
CA GLU A 212 -2.70 4.32 20.68
C GLU A 212 -1.55 4.84 21.57
N PRO A 213 -1.81 5.15 22.86
CA PRO A 213 -0.76 5.61 23.76
C PRO A 213 0.33 4.55 23.93
N GLY A 214 1.55 4.86 23.47
CA GLY A 214 2.70 3.95 23.57
C GLY A 214 2.87 3.03 22.36
N GLU A 215 2.13 3.25 21.28
CA GLU A 215 2.23 2.47 20.04
C GLU A 215 3.65 2.38 19.50
N GLY A 216 4.47 3.43 19.63
CA GLY A 216 5.87 3.40 19.19
C GLY A 216 6.88 2.98 20.27
N ILE A 217 6.45 2.37 21.38
CA ILE A 217 7.36 1.92 22.44
C ILE A 217 7.86 0.50 22.21
N ASP A 218 6.97 -0.42 21.86
CA ASP A 218 7.27 -1.85 21.68
C ASP A 218 6.89 -2.30 20.26
N GLU A 219 7.15 -1.45 19.27
CA GLU A 219 6.80 -1.68 17.87
C GLU A 219 7.84 -2.54 17.12
N PRO A 220 7.46 -3.25 16.04
CA PRO A 220 8.32 -4.22 15.37
C PRO A 220 9.67 -3.70 14.84
N TYR A 221 9.81 -2.42 14.54
CA TYR A 221 11.05 -1.79 14.08
C TYR A 221 12.05 -1.49 15.21
N GLU A 222 11.68 -1.63 16.48
CA GLU A 222 12.63 -1.63 17.61
C GLU A 222 13.56 -2.85 17.56
N PHE A 223 13.06 -3.97 17.02
CA PHE A 223 13.87 -5.14 16.77
C PHE A 223 14.81 -4.94 15.57
N TYR A 224 16.11 -4.88 15.83
CA TYR A 224 17.10 -4.64 14.79
C TYR A 224 18.15 -5.75 14.67
N VAL A 225 17.97 -6.61 13.64
CA VAL A 225 18.83 -7.78 13.36
C VAL A 225 20.34 -7.47 13.33
N LYS A 226 20.74 -6.28 12.86
CA LYS A 226 22.18 -5.92 12.74
C LYS A 226 22.79 -5.39 14.03
N LYS A 227 22.00 -4.84 14.95
CA LYS A 227 22.45 -4.38 16.25
C LYS A 227 21.39 -4.76 17.26
N ILE A 228 21.67 -5.88 17.93
CA ILE A 228 20.84 -6.49 18.97
C ILE A 228 20.72 -5.50 20.13
N TYR A 229 19.48 -5.21 20.51
CA TYR A 229 19.17 -4.44 21.71
C TYR A 229 18.83 -5.40 22.85
N TRP A 230 19.28 -5.06 24.06
CA TRP A 230 18.96 -5.78 25.28
C TRP A 230 19.11 -7.31 25.21
N ASP A 231 18.02 -8.08 25.22
CA ASP A 231 18.02 -9.53 25.21
C ASP A 231 17.39 -10.16 23.96
N ASP A 232 17.15 -9.34 22.92
CA ASP A 232 16.77 -9.74 21.57
C ASP A 232 17.67 -10.86 21.01
N ARG A 233 17.09 -11.73 20.19
CA ARG A 233 17.74 -12.94 19.65
C ARG A 233 17.36 -13.19 18.20
N PRO A 234 18.00 -12.50 17.23
CA PRO A 234 17.77 -12.80 15.83
C PRO A 234 18.14 -14.25 15.50
N TYR A 235 17.40 -14.85 14.56
CA TYR A 235 17.77 -16.11 13.95
C TYR A 235 18.89 -15.85 12.94
N PHE A 236 20.05 -16.48 13.13
CA PHE A 236 21.17 -16.34 12.20
C PHE A 236 21.01 -17.29 11.01
N ILE A 237 20.47 -18.48 11.25
CA ILE A 237 20.13 -19.47 10.22
C ILE A 237 18.71 -20.01 10.44
N PRO A 238 18.04 -20.50 9.38
CA PRO A 238 16.69 -21.07 9.52
C PRO A 238 16.61 -22.23 10.53
N GLU A 239 17.68 -23.00 10.72
CA GLU A 239 17.73 -24.07 11.71
C GLU A 239 17.60 -23.59 13.17
N ASP A 240 17.92 -22.34 13.48
CA ASP A 240 17.86 -21.80 14.86
C ASP A 240 16.44 -21.82 15.41
N ILE A 241 15.44 -21.85 14.53
CA ILE A 241 14.02 -21.98 14.89
C ILE A 241 13.72 -23.24 15.74
N LYS A 242 14.58 -24.26 15.71
CA LYS A 242 14.46 -25.46 16.57
C LYS A 242 14.65 -25.16 18.07
N LEU A 243 15.15 -23.98 18.42
CA LEU A 243 15.30 -23.51 19.79
C LEU A 243 13.98 -22.97 20.37
N VAL A 244 13.02 -22.65 19.50
CA VAL A 244 11.70 -22.17 19.89
C VAL A 244 10.92 -23.29 20.56
N ASN A 245 10.26 -22.96 21.67
CA ASN A 245 9.40 -23.91 22.36
C ASN A 245 8.28 -24.41 21.42
N GLY A 246 8.14 -25.73 21.33
CA GLY A 246 7.21 -26.37 20.41
C GLY A 246 7.78 -26.68 19.02
N ILE A 247 8.96 -26.20 18.64
CA ILE A 247 9.57 -26.50 17.33
C ILE A 247 10.71 -27.52 17.50
N GLY A 248 10.35 -28.80 17.43
CA GLY A 248 11.31 -29.91 17.39
C GLY A 248 11.82 -30.23 15.97
N LYS A 249 12.67 -31.26 15.85
CA LYS A 249 13.19 -31.74 14.55
C LYS A 249 12.10 -32.12 13.55
N GLU A 250 11.04 -32.78 14.01
CA GLU A 250 9.92 -33.22 13.16
C GLU A 250 9.14 -32.05 12.57
N ARG A 251 8.82 -31.04 13.39
CA ARG A 251 8.13 -29.82 12.92
C ARG A 251 9.02 -29.01 12.01
N TYR A 252 10.31 -28.84 12.37
CA TYR A 252 11.29 -28.18 11.49
C TYR A 252 11.34 -28.83 10.10
N ARG A 253 11.32 -30.16 10.01
CA ARG A 253 11.32 -30.88 8.72
C ARG A 253 10.11 -30.53 7.85
N LYS A 254 8.97 -30.15 8.43
CA LYS A 254 7.76 -29.74 7.70
C LYS A 254 7.79 -28.28 7.22
N ILE A 255 8.56 -27.42 7.88
CA ILE A 255 8.57 -25.97 7.60
C ILE A 255 9.87 -25.44 6.98
N LYS A 256 10.96 -26.23 7.01
CA LYS A 256 12.31 -25.81 6.58
C LYS A 256 12.38 -25.20 5.18
N ASP A 257 11.46 -25.59 4.29
CA ASP A 257 11.45 -25.14 2.90
C ASP A 257 10.56 -23.90 2.67
N PHE A 258 9.83 -23.47 3.72
CA PHE A 258 8.94 -22.30 3.70
C PHE A 258 9.48 -21.08 4.44
N ILE A 259 10.61 -21.22 5.17
CA ILE A 259 11.17 -20.18 6.03
C ILE A 259 12.59 -19.78 5.60
N THR A 260 12.98 -18.55 5.92
CA THR A 260 14.32 -18.00 5.71
C THR A 260 14.69 -17.00 6.81
N THR A 261 15.97 -16.62 6.87
CA THR A 261 16.49 -15.51 7.69
C THR A 261 17.13 -14.40 6.84
N PHE A 262 17.16 -14.54 5.50
CA PHE A 262 18.05 -13.74 4.63
C PHE A 262 17.36 -12.95 3.51
N SER A 263 16.03 -12.91 3.39
CA SER A 263 15.37 -12.23 2.28
C SER A 263 15.26 -10.72 2.45
N TYR A 264 15.50 -9.98 1.35
CA TYR A 264 15.30 -8.54 1.26
C TYR A 264 15.06 -8.05 -0.17
N ASP A 265 14.28 -6.99 -0.27
CA ASP A 265 14.01 -6.19 -1.47
C ASP A 265 14.78 -4.88 -1.40
N LYS A 266 15.31 -4.39 -2.52
CA LYS A 266 16.11 -3.15 -2.56
C LYS A 266 15.28 -1.88 -2.45
N ASN A 267 13.95 -1.99 -2.48
CA ASN A 267 13.01 -0.87 -2.55
C ASN A 267 13.24 0.03 -3.78
N THR A 268 13.64 -0.58 -4.90
CA THR A 268 13.87 0.09 -6.18
C THR A 268 12.80 -0.28 -7.21
N THR A 269 12.63 0.55 -8.23
CA THR A 269 11.81 0.25 -9.41
C THR A 269 12.44 -0.84 -10.26
N LYS A 270 11.73 -1.31 -11.28
CA LYS A 270 12.28 -2.26 -12.27
C LYS A 270 13.53 -1.74 -12.99
N GLU A 271 13.66 -0.42 -13.15
CA GLU A 271 14.84 0.20 -13.75
C GLU A 271 15.99 0.42 -12.74
N GLY A 272 15.87 -0.09 -11.51
CA GLY A 272 16.87 0.09 -10.45
C GLY A 272 16.90 1.50 -9.85
N LYS A 273 15.88 2.33 -10.09
CA LYS A 273 15.77 3.67 -9.48
C LYS A 273 15.18 3.57 -8.08
N ILE A 274 15.53 4.50 -7.20
CA ILE A 274 14.89 4.62 -5.88
C ILE A 274 13.41 4.99 -6.06
N ARG A 275 12.52 4.34 -5.30
CA ARG A 275 11.08 4.64 -5.30
C ARG A 275 10.80 5.98 -4.63
N ILE A 276 9.76 6.66 -5.11
CA ILE A 276 9.29 7.92 -4.54
C ILE A 276 8.50 7.60 -3.27
N ASN A 277 8.90 8.16 -2.12
CA ASN A 277 8.16 7.98 -0.87
C ASN A 277 6.90 8.88 -0.89
N LEU A 278 5.71 8.26 -0.87
CA LEU A 278 4.42 8.96 -0.91
C LEU A 278 4.14 9.84 0.31
N ASN A 279 4.77 9.56 1.45
CA ASN A 279 4.59 10.33 2.68
C ASN A 279 5.52 11.55 2.76
N LYS A 280 6.55 11.62 1.89
CA LYS A 280 7.57 12.69 1.92
C LYS A 280 7.70 13.48 0.62
N ALA A 281 7.19 12.96 -0.51
CA ALA A 281 7.37 13.57 -1.82
C ALA A 281 6.72 14.95 -1.93
N ASP A 282 7.45 15.95 -2.40
CA ASP A 282 6.90 17.28 -2.64
C ASP A 282 6.09 17.36 -3.95
N PHE A 283 5.37 18.48 -4.13
CA PHE A 283 4.59 18.73 -5.33
C PHE A 283 5.42 18.63 -6.62
N SER A 284 6.64 19.16 -6.63
CA SER A 284 7.47 19.23 -7.84
C SER A 284 7.90 17.84 -8.30
N GLN A 285 8.25 16.98 -7.35
CA GLN A 285 8.59 15.57 -7.58
C GLN A 285 7.38 14.81 -8.13
N LEU A 286 6.21 14.93 -7.49
CA LEU A 286 4.98 14.26 -7.92
C LEU A 286 4.53 14.76 -9.31
N TYR A 287 4.46 16.07 -9.52
CA TYR A 287 4.05 16.66 -10.79
C TYR A 287 4.95 16.20 -11.95
N SER A 288 6.27 16.22 -11.74
CA SER A 288 7.23 15.77 -12.74
C SER A 288 7.06 14.29 -13.06
N PHE A 289 6.84 13.46 -12.05
CA PHE A 289 6.57 12.04 -12.22
C PHE A 289 5.31 11.78 -13.06
N PHE A 290 4.16 12.35 -12.69
CA PHE A 290 2.91 12.13 -13.43
C PHE A 290 3.00 12.67 -14.86
N LYS A 291 3.69 13.78 -15.06
CA LYS A 291 3.96 14.30 -16.41
C LYS A 291 4.83 13.35 -17.23
N GLU A 292 5.91 12.80 -16.66
CA GLU A 292 6.78 11.80 -17.32
C GLU A 292 5.98 10.55 -17.70
N LYS A 293 5.08 10.10 -16.83
CA LYS A 293 4.18 8.97 -17.13
C LYS A 293 3.08 9.33 -18.12
N GLY A 294 3.03 10.56 -18.64
CA GLY A 294 2.15 10.98 -19.73
C GLY A 294 0.75 11.37 -19.27
N TYR A 295 0.56 11.77 -18.01
CA TYR A 295 -0.72 12.33 -17.57
C TYR A 295 -0.90 13.73 -18.17
N PRO A 296 -2.12 14.14 -18.57
CA PRO A 296 -2.41 15.51 -18.96
C PRO A 296 -1.95 16.48 -17.88
N GLU A 297 -1.42 17.64 -18.28
CA GLU A 297 -0.78 18.59 -17.36
C GLU A 297 -1.68 18.99 -16.19
N GLU A 298 -2.94 19.31 -16.45
CA GLU A 298 -3.91 19.69 -15.41
C GLU A 298 -4.20 18.54 -14.44
N GLN A 299 -4.32 17.32 -14.96
CA GLN A 299 -4.56 16.12 -14.16
C GLN A 299 -3.33 15.78 -13.30
N ALA A 300 -2.12 15.92 -13.84
CA ALA A 300 -0.88 15.72 -13.10
C ALA A 300 -0.76 16.72 -11.93
N ILE A 301 -1.13 17.98 -12.15
CA ILE A 301 -1.16 19.00 -11.09
C ILE A 301 -2.17 18.61 -10.02
N GLN A 302 -3.41 18.28 -10.42
CA GLN A 302 -4.48 17.95 -9.48
C GLN A 302 -4.15 16.73 -8.63
N ILE A 303 -3.70 15.63 -9.26
CA ILE A 303 -3.31 14.40 -8.54
C ILE A 303 -2.18 14.71 -7.54
N SER A 304 -1.22 15.54 -7.92
CA SER A 304 -0.09 15.89 -7.04
C SER A 304 -0.54 16.69 -5.82
N LEU A 305 -1.51 17.61 -5.97
CA LEU A 305 -2.10 18.33 -4.84
C LEU A 305 -2.91 17.39 -3.96
N ASN A 306 -3.76 16.57 -4.57
CA ASN A 306 -4.62 15.64 -3.84
C ASN A 306 -3.83 14.58 -3.06
N ILE A 307 -2.65 14.16 -3.53
CA ILE A 307 -1.76 13.27 -2.76
C ILE A 307 -1.22 13.96 -1.50
N ILE A 308 -0.95 15.26 -1.58
CA ILE A 308 -0.47 16.05 -0.44
C ILE A 308 -1.60 16.22 0.57
N ASP A 309 -2.76 16.72 0.12
CA ASP A 309 -3.95 16.93 0.97
C ASP A 309 -4.53 15.62 1.54
N TYR A 310 -4.25 14.47 0.90
CA TYR A 310 -4.66 13.18 1.46
C TYR A 310 -3.89 12.85 2.74
N ARG A 311 -2.59 13.24 2.79
CA ARG A 311 -1.65 12.77 3.81
C ARG A 311 -1.30 13.81 4.88
N ASP A 312 -1.48 15.09 4.60
CA ASP A 312 -1.31 16.13 5.60
C ASP A 312 -2.49 16.11 6.58
N SER A 313 -2.31 16.76 7.73
CA SER A 313 -3.24 16.62 8.86
C SER A 313 -4.13 17.85 9.06
N ASP A 314 -3.78 18.95 8.40
CA ASP A 314 -4.58 20.15 8.32
C ASP A 314 -5.69 19.92 7.30
N SER A 315 -6.95 20.09 7.70
CA SER A 315 -8.07 20.04 6.74
C SER A 315 -8.16 21.33 5.92
N ILE A 316 -7.06 21.69 5.25
CA ILE A 316 -6.84 22.92 4.50
C ILE A 316 -6.28 22.54 3.12
N PRO A 317 -7.08 22.71 2.04
CA PRO A 317 -6.65 22.34 0.71
C PRO A 317 -5.38 23.09 0.23
N GLN A 318 -4.44 22.37 -0.37
CA GLN A 318 -3.25 22.99 -0.96
C GLN A 318 -3.61 23.74 -2.25
N ILE A 319 -3.20 25.01 -2.32
CA ILE A 319 -3.46 25.86 -3.49
C ILE A 319 -2.19 26.09 -4.29
N LYS A 320 -2.30 26.01 -5.63
CA LYS A 320 -1.18 26.28 -6.55
C LYS A 320 -1.64 26.98 -7.82
N THR A 321 -0.91 28.02 -8.23
CA THR A 321 -1.12 28.68 -9.52
C THR A 321 -0.09 28.21 -10.53
N VAL A 322 -0.53 27.64 -11.65
CA VAL A 322 0.33 27.19 -12.75
C VAL A 322 -0.16 27.83 -14.04
N LYS A 323 0.73 28.53 -14.75
CA LYS A 323 0.41 29.25 -16.00
C LYS A 323 -0.81 30.20 -15.88
N GLY A 324 -0.97 30.84 -14.72
CA GLY A 324 -2.09 31.75 -14.44
C GLY A 324 -3.42 31.08 -14.12
N LYS A 325 -3.51 29.74 -14.17
CA LYS A 325 -4.68 28.96 -13.72
C LYS A 325 -4.45 28.48 -12.29
N LEU A 326 -5.49 28.63 -11.46
CA LEU A 326 -5.48 28.19 -10.07
C LEU A 326 -5.94 26.74 -9.99
N PHE A 327 -5.27 25.96 -9.15
CA PHE A 327 -5.62 24.60 -8.77
C PHE A 327 -5.71 24.55 -7.25
N ILE A 328 -6.72 23.87 -6.74
CA ILE A 328 -6.99 23.65 -5.32
C ILE A 328 -7.04 22.14 -5.15
N GLY A 329 -6.32 21.60 -4.18
CA GLY A 329 -6.38 20.20 -3.83
C GLY A 329 -7.71 19.81 -3.19
N ILE A 330 -7.81 18.58 -2.72
CA ILE A 330 -9.04 18.01 -2.19
C ILE A 330 -8.75 17.50 -0.79
N ASP A 331 -9.42 18.11 0.17
CA ASP A 331 -9.26 17.86 1.60
C ASP A 331 -10.64 17.61 2.26
N LYS A 332 -10.66 17.16 3.51
CA LYS A 332 -11.84 16.83 4.31
C LYS A 332 -12.62 18.09 4.73
N THR A 333 -13.20 18.74 3.72
CA THR A 333 -13.90 20.03 3.84
C THR A 333 -15.22 19.98 3.08
N PRO A 334 -16.24 20.77 3.47
CA PRO A 334 -17.48 20.82 2.73
C PRO A 334 -17.31 21.64 1.45
N TYR A 335 -18.20 21.44 0.48
CA TYR A 335 -18.08 22.04 -0.86
C TYR A 335 -19.24 22.97 -1.16
N LEU A 336 -18.99 24.05 -1.91
CA LEU A 336 -20.09 24.78 -2.55
C LEU A 336 -20.79 23.83 -3.51
N ASN A 337 -22.11 23.69 -3.41
CA ASN A 337 -22.85 22.63 -4.09
C ASN A 337 -23.89 23.15 -5.09
N GLU A 338 -24.66 24.15 -4.67
CA GLU A 338 -25.71 24.76 -5.47
C GLU A 338 -25.78 26.27 -5.18
N ILE A 339 -25.97 27.07 -6.22
CA ILE A 339 -26.12 28.51 -6.12
C ILE A 339 -27.25 28.95 -7.03
N ASP A 340 -28.18 29.72 -6.47
CA ASP A 340 -29.30 30.32 -7.21
C ASP A 340 -29.19 31.85 -7.10
N GLY A 341 -28.59 32.45 -8.13
CA GLY A 341 -28.17 33.84 -8.12
C GLY A 341 -29.04 34.77 -8.93
N ILE A 342 -29.88 34.26 -9.83
CA ILE A 342 -30.72 35.07 -10.72
C ILE A 342 -32.19 34.70 -10.58
N LYS A 343 -33.03 35.71 -10.29
CA LYS A 343 -34.49 35.54 -10.12
C LYS A 343 -35.30 36.20 -11.23
N GLU A 344 -36.43 35.58 -11.60
CA GLU A 344 -37.40 36.14 -12.55
C GLU A 344 -38.01 37.43 -11.98
N TRP A 345 -38.26 38.44 -12.79
CA TRP A 345 -38.90 39.69 -12.35
C TRP A 345 -40.38 39.71 -12.72
N GLU A 346 -41.23 40.00 -11.76
CA GLU A 346 -42.66 40.20 -11.94
C GLU A 346 -42.98 41.69 -12.11
N LYS A 347 -43.90 41.99 -13.02
CA LYS A 347 -44.33 43.36 -13.33
C LYS A 347 -45.81 43.54 -12.99
N PHE A 348 -46.10 44.45 -12.08
CA PHE A 348 -47.45 44.79 -11.64
C PHE A 348 -47.81 46.23 -12.01
N LYS A 349 -48.95 46.44 -12.66
CA LYS A 349 -49.51 47.79 -12.85
C LYS A 349 -50.21 48.22 -11.57
N LEU A 350 -49.83 49.39 -11.04
CA LEU A 350 -50.45 49.98 -9.86
C LEU A 350 -51.67 50.82 -10.26
N LYS A 351 -52.66 50.92 -9.36
CA LYS A 351 -53.90 51.69 -9.61
C LYS A 351 -53.65 53.18 -9.90
N SER A 352 -52.56 53.73 -9.39
CA SER A 352 -52.12 55.11 -9.62
C SER A 352 -51.44 55.37 -10.97
N GLY A 353 -51.33 54.34 -11.82
CA GLY A 353 -50.62 54.44 -13.12
C GLY A 353 -49.12 54.16 -13.06
N GLY A 354 -48.56 53.93 -11.86
CA GLY A 354 -47.18 53.44 -11.68
C GLY A 354 -47.02 51.96 -12.01
N VAL A 355 -45.77 51.49 -12.09
CA VAL A 355 -45.42 50.10 -12.33
C VAL A 355 -44.46 49.61 -11.24
N LEU A 356 -44.80 48.50 -10.57
CA LEU A 356 -43.91 47.80 -9.64
C LEU A 356 -43.22 46.64 -10.37
N PHE A 357 -41.90 46.57 -10.26
CA PHE A 357 -41.09 45.41 -10.63
C PHE A 357 -40.57 44.75 -9.35
N THR A 358 -40.64 43.42 -9.24
CA THR A 358 -40.14 42.72 -8.05
C THR A 358 -39.71 41.29 -8.35
N GLU A 359 -38.77 40.72 -7.61
CA GLU A 359 -38.18 39.40 -7.90
C GLU A 359 -39.10 38.23 -7.50
N LYS A 360 -39.16 37.16 -8.27
CA LYS A 360 -40.05 36.02 -8.04
C LYS A 360 -39.38 34.96 -7.15
N GLY A 361 -39.08 35.34 -5.92
CA GLY A 361 -38.40 34.50 -4.92
C GLY A 361 -37.16 35.16 -4.35
N GLY A 362 -36.43 34.42 -3.51
CA GLY A 362 -35.15 34.80 -2.92
C GLY A 362 -34.00 33.95 -3.48
N GLN A 363 -32.79 34.50 -3.37
CA GLN A 363 -31.56 33.84 -3.80
C GLN A 363 -31.02 32.89 -2.71
N PHE A 364 -30.16 31.93 -3.08
CA PHE A 364 -29.51 31.09 -2.07
C PHE A 364 -28.14 30.56 -2.48
N ILE A 365 -27.37 30.19 -1.46
CA ILE A 365 -26.09 29.47 -1.57
C ILE A 365 -26.21 28.20 -0.72
N GLU A 366 -25.81 27.07 -1.28
CA GLU A 366 -25.81 25.79 -0.60
C GLU A 366 -24.40 25.21 -0.51
N ILE A 367 -24.10 24.69 0.68
CA ILE A 367 -22.87 23.96 1.00
C ILE A 367 -23.24 22.51 1.28
N PHE A 368 -22.45 21.56 0.78
CA PHE A 368 -22.67 20.13 0.98
C PHE A 368 -21.54 19.49 1.79
N ASN A 369 -21.93 18.66 2.78
CA ASN A 369 -21.03 17.76 3.48
C ASN A 369 -21.13 16.35 2.86
N PRO A 370 -20.13 15.90 2.08
CA PRO A 370 -20.15 14.56 1.48
C PRO A 370 -19.65 13.45 2.41
N TYR A 371 -19.32 13.73 3.67
CA TYR A 371 -18.68 12.79 4.59
C TYR A 371 -19.69 12.14 5.55
N PRO A 372 -19.36 10.95 6.09
CA PRO A 372 -20.17 10.27 7.12
C PRO A 372 -20.08 10.93 8.50
N GLU A 373 -19.22 11.93 8.64
CA GLU A 373 -18.99 12.66 9.89
C GLU A 373 -19.58 14.06 9.81
N GLU A 374 -19.92 14.62 10.96
CA GLU A 374 -20.33 16.02 11.09
C GLU A 374 -19.14 16.97 10.86
N ILE A 375 -19.34 18.04 10.09
CA ILE A 375 -18.32 19.06 9.85
C ILE A 375 -18.71 20.37 10.55
N ASP A 376 -17.81 20.88 11.38
CA ASP A 376 -17.95 22.21 12.00
C ASP A 376 -17.51 23.31 11.01
N ILE A 377 -18.49 24.12 10.60
CA ILE A 377 -18.31 25.30 9.74
C ILE A 377 -18.52 26.61 10.51
N GLY A 378 -18.57 26.55 11.85
CA GLY A 378 -18.77 27.69 12.71
C GLY A 378 -17.69 28.76 12.49
N GLY A 379 -18.12 29.99 12.22
CA GLY A 379 -17.22 31.11 11.98
C GLY A 379 -16.61 31.18 10.58
N TRP A 380 -16.93 30.23 9.68
CA TRP A 380 -16.49 30.26 8.28
C TRP A 380 -17.16 31.40 7.51
N GLU A 381 -16.60 31.75 6.34
CA GLU A 381 -17.04 32.90 5.55
C GLU A 381 -17.26 32.57 4.08
N ILE A 382 -18.30 33.13 3.49
CA ILE A 382 -18.47 33.20 2.03
C ILE A 382 -18.29 34.66 1.60
N ARG A 383 -17.23 34.94 0.86
CA ARG A 383 -16.90 36.27 0.35
C ARG A 383 -17.26 36.37 -1.13
N GLY A 384 -17.78 37.52 -1.55
CA GLY A 384 -18.18 37.74 -2.95
C GLY A 384 -19.65 38.11 -3.16
N PRO A 385 -20.65 37.49 -2.47
CA PRO A 385 -22.05 37.87 -2.60
C PRO A 385 -22.24 39.33 -2.22
N THR A 386 -23.29 39.99 -2.71
CA THR A 386 -23.65 41.35 -2.28
C THR A 386 -24.79 41.26 -1.29
N LEU A 387 -24.57 41.74 -0.07
CA LEU A 387 -25.56 41.73 1.01
C LEU A 387 -25.91 43.16 1.44
N LEU A 388 -27.11 43.32 1.97
CA LEU A 388 -27.59 44.56 2.57
C LEU A 388 -27.54 44.46 4.10
N PHE A 389 -26.84 45.35 4.78
CA PHE A 389 -26.81 45.38 6.23
C PHE A 389 -27.65 46.54 6.78
N SER A 390 -28.53 46.25 7.73
CA SER A 390 -29.25 47.27 8.50
C SER A 390 -29.63 46.78 9.89
N ASN A 391 -29.45 47.64 10.90
CA ASN A 391 -29.97 47.42 12.25
C ASN A 391 -31.46 47.78 12.39
N LEU A 392 -32.09 48.29 11.32
CA LEU A 392 -33.44 48.84 11.33
C LEU A 392 -34.36 48.18 10.29
N TRP A 393 -34.13 46.90 9.94
CA TRP A 393 -34.93 46.16 8.96
C TRP A 393 -36.45 46.26 9.19
N GLY A 394 -36.90 46.16 10.45
CA GLY A 394 -38.33 46.34 10.79
C GLY A 394 -38.89 47.71 10.36
N LYS A 395 -38.12 48.79 10.54
CA LYS A 395 -38.50 50.14 10.07
C LYS A 395 -38.41 50.25 8.55
N ILE A 396 -37.38 49.67 7.93
CA ILE A 396 -37.22 49.65 6.46
C ILE A 396 -38.40 48.96 5.80
N PHE A 397 -38.87 47.83 6.35
CA PHE A 397 -40.05 47.14 5.84
C PHE A 397 -41.34 47.95 6.05
N GLN A 398 -41.46 48.66 7.19
CA GLN A 398 -42.58 49.58 7.42
C GLN A 398 -42.59 50.75 6.44
N TYR A 399 -41.44 51.41 6.21
CA TYR A 399 -41.29 52.48 5.23
C TYR A 399 -41.55 51.99 3.81
N SER A 400 -41.02 50.81 3.44
CA SER A 400 -41.27 50.18 2.15
C SER A 400 -42.77 49.93 1.92
N LYS A 401 -43.49 49.51 2.96
CA LYS A 401 -44.95 49.32 2.93
C LYS A 401 -45.71 50.65 2.83
N GLN A 402 -45.27 51.69 3.55
CA GLN A 402 -45.86 53.03 3.46
C GLN A 402 -45.69 53.59 2.04
N ILE A 403 -44.47 53.60 1.52
CA ILE A 403 -44.18 54.02 0.13
C ILE A 403 -45.07 53.28 -0.87
N TYR A 404 -45.19 51.97 -0.75
CA TYR A 404 -46.06 51.18 -1.64
C TYR A 404 -47.54 51.62 -1.56
N ASN A 405 -48.07 51.81 -0.35
CA ASN A 405 -49.46 52.24 -0.14
C ASN A 405 -49.71 53.67 -0.64
N ASP A 406 -48.80 54.60 -0.33
CA ASP A 406 -48.87 56.00 -0.72
C ASP A 406 -48.88 56.11 -2.26
N VAL A 407 -48.00 55.34 -2.94
CA VAL A 407 -48.02 55.26 -4.40
C VAL A 407 -49.34 54.69 -4.91
N ILE A 408 -49.89 53.64 -4.32
CA ILE A 408 -51.20 53.08 -4.74
C ILE A 408 -52.33 54.09 -4.57
N ASN A 409 -52.27 54.92 -3.52
CA ASN A 409 -53.24 55.96 -3.21
C ASN A 409 -53.06 57.24 -4.05
N GLY A 410 -52.05 57.29 -4.93
CA GLY A 410 -51.82 58.40 -5.87
C GLY A 410 -50.92 59.51 -5.34
N GLU A 411 -50.25 59.29 -4.20
CA GLU A 411 -49.30 60.25 -3.65
C GLU A 411 -48.00 60.28 -4.45
N THR A 412 -47.46 61.49 -4.57
CA THR A 412 -46.52 61.82 -5.65
C THR A 412 -45.24 62.51 -5.16
N GLY A 413 -45.18 62.93 -3.89
CA GLY A 413 -44.03 63.61 -3.27
C GLY A 413 -43.10 62.71 -2.45
N ILE A 414 -43.14 61.40 -2.68
CA ILE A 414 -42.49 60.39 -1.84
C ILE A 414 -40.98 60.37 -2.09
N LYS A 415 -40.17 60.33 -1.02
CA LYS A 415 -38.70 60.26 -1.09
C LYS A 415 -38.20 58.97 -0.44
N ASN A 416 -37.17 58.37 -1.05
CA ASN A 416 -36.58 57.10 -0.58
C ASN A 416 -35.47 57.26 0.47
N LYS A 417 -35.29 58.48 1.00
CA LYS A 417 -34.13 58.87 1.82
C LYS A 417 -34.03 58.03 3.10
N ASP A 418 -35.16 57.81 3.77
CA ASP A 418 -35.21 57.09 5.05
C ASP A 418 -34.94 55.58 4.93
N ILE A 419 -35.07 55.00 3.72
CA ILE A 419 -34.67 53.62 3.45
C ILE A 419 -33.17 53.56 3.15
N ILE A 420 -32.70 54.42 2.25
CA ILE A 420 -31.34 54.37 1.70
C ILE A 420 -30.27 54.70 2.76
N GLU A 421 -30.51 55.70 3.62
CA GLU A 421 -29.53 56.11 4.64
C GLU A 421 -29.30 55.07 5.75
N ASN A 422 -30.19 54.07 5.86
CA ASN A 422 -30.14 53.03 6.89
C ASN A 422 -29.63 51.68 6.39
N ILE A 423 -29.14 51.60 5.15
CA ILE A 423 -28.66 50.36 4.52
C ILE A 423 -27.19 50.50 4.13
N PHE A 424 -26.38 49.53 4.51
CA PHE A 424 -24.96 49.42 4.13
C PHE A 424 -24.75 48.20 3.24
N ILE A 425 -23.70 48.19 2.42
CA ILE A 425 -23.36 47.03 1.59
C ILE A 425 -22.19 46.30 2.25
N THR A 426 -22.33 44.98 2.39
CA THR A 426 -21.23 44.08 2.75
C THR A 426 -21.13 42.97 1.72
N ASN A 427 -19.96 42.34 1.64
CA ASN A 427 -19.67 41.28 0.67
C ASN A 427 -19.27 39.95 1.32
N VAL A 428 -19.54 39.80 2.61
CA VAL A 428 -19.16 38.64 3.40
C VAL A 428 -20.38 38.12 4.14
N ILE A 429 -20.71 36.86 3.91
CA ILE A 429 -21.61 36.09 4.76
C ILE A 429 -20.74 35.39 5.79
N LYS A 430 -21.01 35.64 7.08
CA LYS A 430 -20.36 34.89 8.17
C LYS A 430 -21.32 33.80 8.67
N ILE A 431 -20.82 32.58 8.76
CA ILE A 431 -21.57 31.44 9.32
C ILE A 431 -21.51 31.54 10.86
N PRO A 432 -22.64 31.40 11.58
CA PRO A 432 -22.68 31.52 13.03
C PRO A 432 -21.71 30.55 13.72
N GLU A 433 -21.12 30.98 14.83
CA GLU A 433 -20.23 30.13 15.63
C GLU A 433 -20.95 28.86 16.13
N GLY A 434 -20.26 27.72 16.14
CA GLY A 434 -20.83 26.43 16.54
C GLY A 434 -21.79 25.79 15.52
N THR A 435 -21.88 26.33 14.31
CA THR A 435 -22.68 25.74 13.22
C THR A 435 -22.02 24.49 12.68
N LYS A 436 -22.79 23.43 12.52
CA LYS A 436 -22.29 22.16 12.01
C LYS A 436 -23.19 21.59 10.94
N ILE A 437 -22.59 20.97 9.92
CA ILE A 437 -23.32 20.26 8.86
C ILE A 437 -23.36 18.78 9.22
N PRO A 438 -24.55 18.16 9.39
CA PRO A 438 -24.65 16.72 9.64
C PRO A 438 -24.05 15.89 8.48
N PRO A 439 -23.80 14.59 8.71
CA PRO A 439 -23.36 13.67 7.66
C PRO A 439 -24.26 13.70 6.43
N PHE A 440 -23.66 13.65 5.24
CA PHE A 440 -24.37 13.59 3.94
C PHE A 440 -25.50 14.62 3.78
N SER A 441 -25.33 15.80 4.37
CA SER A 441 -26.37 16.83 4.49
C SER A 441 -25.92 18.17 3.91
N TYR A 442 -26.87 19.10 3.86
CA TYR A 442 -26.71 20.41 3.22
C TYR A 442 -26.83 21.53 4.26
N TYR A 443 -26.14 22.63 4.00
CA TYR A 443 -26.30 23.90 4.72
C TYR A 443 -26.67 24.98 3.71
N THR A 444 -27.93 25.40 3.75
CA THR A 444 -28.46 26.39 2.80
C THR A 444 -28.58 27.75 3.48
N ILE A 445 -28.01 28.77 2.83
CA ILE A 445 -28.15 30.18 3.20
C ILE A 445 -29.16 30.81 2.24
N GLY A 446 -30.36 31.11 2.74
CA GLY A 446 -31.44 31.72 1.97
C GLY A 446 -31.54 33.23 2.16
N ASP A 447 -32.49 33.82 1.45
CA ASP A 447 -32.71 35.26 1.42
C ASP A 447 -33.74 35.72 2.46
N THR A 448 -33.50 36.90 3.05
CA THR A 448 -34.45 37.61 3.92
C THR A 448 -35.13 38.79 3.22
N VAL A 449 -34.61 39.23 2.08
CA VAL A 449 -35.07 40.46 1.42
C VAL A 449 -35.32 40.23 -0.07
N LYS A 450 -36.44 40.73 -0.54
CA LYS A 450 -36.80 40.79 -1.97
C LYS A 450 -36.85 42.25 -2.40
N ILE A 451 -36.23 42.56 -3.54
CA ILE A 451 -36.18 43.94 -4.05
C ILE A 451 -37.45 44.26 -4.83
N GLY A 452 -37.97 45.47 -4.63
CA GLY A 452 -39.03 46.05 -5.43
C GLY A 452 -38.64 47.42 -5.99
N ILE A 453 -38.97 47.68 -7.24
CA ILE A 453 -38.71 48.95 -7.93
C ILE A 453 -40.02 49.51 -8.43
N ILE A 454 -40.42 50.66 -7.91
CA ILE A 454 -41.61 51.38 -8.32
C ILE A 454 -41.20 52.47 -9.32
N MET A 455 -41.66 52.33 -10.56
CA MET A 455 -41.56 53.36 -11.58
C MET A 455 -42.83 54.19 -11.65
N ILE A 456 -42.71 55.49 -11.38
CA ILE A 456 -43.79 56.47 -11.52
C ILE A 456 -43.45 57.36 -12.73
N PRO A 457 -44.39 57.61 -13.67
CA PRO A 457 -44.12 58.42 -14.85
C PRO A 457 -43.50 59.79 -14.50
N ASN A 458 -42.44 60.17 -15.22
CA ASN A 458 -41.70 61.44 -15.07
C ASN A 458 -41.13 61.69 -13.66
N LYS A 459 -40.85 60.63 -12.88
CA LYS A 459 -40.25 60.71 -11.54
C LYS A 459 -39.10 59.74 -11.36
N THR A 460 -38.30 59.98 -10.34
CA THR A 460 -37.23 59.07 -9.92
C THR A 460 -37.82 57.74 -9.45
N PRO A 461 -37.31 56.59 -9.91
CA PRO A 461 -37.72 55.28 -9.40
C PRO A 461 -37.52 55.18 -7.88
N LEU A 462 -38.46 54.53 -7.19
CA LEU A 462 -38.38 54.26 -5.76
C LEU A 462 -38.02 52.79 -5.54
N ILE A 463 -37.14 52.52 -4.58
CA ILE A 463 -36.71 51.17 -4.20
C ILE A 463 -37.39 50.82 -2.88
N ILE A 464 -38.10 49.70 -2.85
CA ILE A 464 -38.68 49.12 -1.65
C ILE A 464 -38.03 47.77 -1.37
N PHE A 465 -37.99 47.38 -0.10
CA PHE A 465 -37.51 46.09 0.34
C PHE A 465 -38.65 45.33 1.00
N LEU A 466 -38.88 44.10 0.54
CA LEU A 466 -39.96 43.25 1.03
C LEU A 466 -39.35 42.08 1.81
N PRO A 467 -39.86 41.75 3.02
CA PRO A 467 -39.36 40.61 3.77
C PRO A 467 -39.75 39.30 3.07
N ILE A 468 -38.81 38.37 3.00
CA ILE A 468 -38.99 37.01 2.47
C ILE A 468 -38.25 36.01 3.36
N LYS A 469 -38.55 34.71 3.21
CA LYS A 469 -37.75 33.60 3.72
C LYS A 469 -37.75 32.51 2.64
N ASP A 470 -36.82 32.62 1.70
CA ASP A 470 -36.76 31.75 0.52
C ASP A 470 -35.30 31.36 0.23
N PRO A 471 -34.99 30.08 0.00
CA PRO A 471 -35.87 28.93 0.05
C PRO A 471 -36.47 28.67 1.44
N PRO A 472 -37.64 28.02 1.52
CA PRO A 472 -38.19 27.59 2.80
C PRO A 472 -37.23 26.61 3.48
N ASN A 473 -37.17 26.68 4.81
CA ASN A 473 -36.32 25.82 5.65
C ASN A 473 -34.81 25.95 5.39
N ALA A 474 -34.32 27.10 4.92
CA ALA A 474 -32.89 27.38 4.89
C ALA A 474 -32.31 27.36 6.32
N SER A 475 -31.06 26.91 6.45
CA SER A 475 -30.35 26.79 7.72
C SER A 475 -29.99 28.17 8.30
N GLN A 476 -29.66 29.11 7.41
CA GLN A 476 -29.39 30.51 7.71
C GLN A 476 -30.12 31.39 6.71
N TYR A 477 -30.45 32.61 7.12
CA TYR A 477 -31.07 33.59 6.25
C TYR A 477 -30.30 34.91 6.31
N GLU A 478 -29.92 35.42 5.15
CA GLU A 478 -29.20 36.69 5.00
C GLU A 478 -29.95 37.62 4.03
N PRO A 479 -29.82 38.94 4.16
CA PRO A 479 -30.40 39.90 3.22
C PRO A 479 -29.57 40.00 1.93
N ILE A 480 -29.79 39.07 1.01
CA ILE A 480 -28.99 38.93 -0.21
C ILE A 480 -29.53 39.92 -1.25
N LEU A 481 -28.67 40.80 -1.76
CA LEU A 481 -29.00 41.69 -2.89
C LEU A 481 -28.71 41.00 -4.23
N GLY A 482 -27.62 40.24 -4.29
CA GLY A 482 -27.15 39.65 -5.54
C GLY A 482 -25.92 38.79 -5.34
N ILE A 483 -26.02 37.51 -5.70
CA ILE A 483 -24.89 36.57 -5.74
C ILE A 483 -24.16 36.70 -7.09
N ASN A 484 -24.92 36.59 -8.18
CA ASN A 484 -24.45 36.81 -9.55
C ASN A 484 -24.83 38.25 -9.92
N LYS A 485 -23.88 39.19 -9.85
CA LYS A 485 -24.10 40.66 -9.80
C LYS A 485 -24.63 41.30 -11.10
N ILE A 486 -25.46 40.58 -11.84
CA ILE A 486 -26.23 41.05 -12.98
C ILE A 486 -27.53 41.65 -12.46
N PHE A 487 -27.50 42.95 -12.22
CA PHE A 487 -28.72 43.70 -11.99
C PHE A 487 -29.34 44.12 -13.33
N PRO A 488 -30.68 44.15 -13.48
CA PRO A 488 -31.33 44.82 -14.60
C PRO A 488 -30.77 46.25 -14.80
N ASP A 489 -30.68 46.74 -16.03
CA ASP A 489 -30.19 48.11 -16.36
C ASP A 489 -30.86 49.20 -15.49
N ILE A 490 -32.11 48.95 -15.09
CA ILE A 490 -32.92 49.80 -14.23
C ILE A 490 -32.37 49.93 -12.79
N ILE A 491 -31.68 48.92 -12.27
CA ILE A 491 -31.01 48.96 -10.96
C ILE A 491 -29.61 49.55 -11.10
N GLN A 492 -28.88 49.21 -12.17
CA GLN A 492 -27.53 49.75 -12.40
C GLN A 492 -27.54 51.27 -12.64
N SER A 493 -28.60 51.78 -13.27
CA SER A 493 -28.82 53.21 -13.50
C SER A 493 -29.19 54.00 -12.24
N LEU A 494 -29.43 53.32 -11.11
CA LEU A 494 -29.59 53.98 -9.82
C LEU A 494 -28.20 54.26 -9.25
N ASN A 495 -27.88 55.55 -9.07
CA ASN A 495 -26.59 56.05 -8.56
C ASN A 495 -26.10 55.38 -7.26
N TYR A 496 -27.00 54.73 -6.52
CA TYR A 496 -26.68 54.03 -5.28
C TYR A 496 -25.95 52.69 -5.50
N PHE A 497 -26.31 51.95 -6.56
CA PHE A 497 -25.81 50.60 -6.83
C PHE A 497 -24.71 50.56 -7.90
N SER A 498 -24.42 51.68 -8.56
CA SER A 498 -23.38 51.82 -9.59
C SER A 498 -21.94 51.56 -9.09
N LYS A 499 -21.74 51.46 -7.77
CA LYS A 499 -20.45 51.15 -7.13
C LYS A 499 -20.24 49.65 -6.84
N ILE A 500 -21.23 48.80 -7.09
CA ILE A 500 -21.12 47.36 -6.83
C ILE A 500 -20.20 46.74 -7.90
N PRO A 501 -19.07 46.09 -7.52
CA PRO A 501 -18.16 45.47 -8.48
C PRO A 501 -18.85 44.34 -9.22
N SER A 502 -18.67 44.20 -10.54
CA SER A 502 -19.33 43.18 -11.38
C SER A 502 -18.81 41.74 -11.24
N SER A 503 -17.96 41.44 -10.26
CA SER A 503 -17.34 40.11 -10.11
C SER A 503 -18.33 39.06 -9.61
N SER A 504 -18.46 37.95 -10.36
CA SER A 504 -19.26 36.76 -10.04
C SER A 504 -18.49 35.66 -9.30
N ARG A 505 -17.32 35.99 -8.72
CA ARG A 505 -16.48 35.04 -8.02
C ARG A 505 -16.82 34.99 -6.53
N LEU A 506 -17.04 33.79 -6.03
CA LEU A 506 -17.21 33.50 -4.60
C LEU A 506 -15.94 32.87 -4.05
N PHE A 507 -15.63 33.18 -2.80
CA PHE A 507 -14.55 32.56 -2.04
C PHE A 507 -15.17 31.95 -0.79
N PHE A 508 -15.03 30.65 -0.63
CA PHE A 508 -15.40 29.94 0.58
C PHE A 508 -14.16 29.76 1.44
N CYS A 509 -14.20 30.33 2.65
CA CYS A 509 -13.06 30.38 3.55
C CYS A 509 -13.39 29.78 4.91
N ASP A 510 -12.40 29.15 5.53
CA ASP A 510 -12.51 28.69 6.91
C ASP A 510 -12.52 29.88 7.90
N LYS A 511 -12.71 29.58 9.19
CA LYS A 511 -12.69 30.58 10.28
C LYS A 511 -11.37 31.35 10.41
N SER A 512 -10.27 30.82 9.90
CA SER A 512 -8.93 31.43 9.92
C SER A 512 -8.66 32.28 8.67
N GLY A 513 -9.58 32.26 7.70
CA GLY A 513 -9.46 32.96 6.42
C GLY A 513 -8.71 32.18 5.34
N ASN A 514 -8.40 30.91 5.56
CA ASN A 514 -7.84 30.02 4.54
C ASN A 514 -8.91 29.74 3.48
N ILE A 515 -8.50 29.64 2.21
CA ILE A 515 -9.41 29.38 1.10
C ILE A 515 -9.67 27.87 1.03
N ILE A 516 -10.94 27.48 1.14
CA ILE A 516 -11.41 26.10 0.95
C ILE A 516 -11.80 25.87 -0.51
N GLU A 517 -12.56 26.81 -1.07
CA GLU A 517 -12.98 26.75 -2.46
C GLU A 517 -13.11 28.15 -3.04
N ILE A 518 -12.90 28.30 -4.34
CA ILE A 518 -13.21 29.52 -5.09
C ILE A 518 -14.19 29.12 -6.15
N ALA A 519 -15.37 29.75 -6.27
CA ALA A 519 -16.38 29.46 -7.30
C ALA A 519 -16.53 30.60 -8.31
N ASP A 520 -16.34 30.30 -9.61
CA ASP A 520 -16.67 31.18 -10.72
C ASP A 520 -18.09 30.81 -11.17
N CYS A 521 -19.09 31.53 -10.66
CA CYS A 521 -20.49 31.25 -10.98
C CYS A 521 -20.75 31.59 -12.45
N PRO A 522 -21.03 30.60 -13.34
CA PRO A 522 -21.53 30.92 -14.67
C PRO A 522 -22.91 31.59 -14.56
N LEU A 523 -23.37 32.18 -15.67
CA LEU A 523 -24.70 32.77 -15.71
C LEU A 523 -25.77 31.67 -15.73
N ASP A 524 -26.59 31.65 -14.68
CA ASP A 524 -27.84 30.90 -14.58
C ASP A 524 -28.99 31.63 -15.30
N THR A 525 -30.13 30.95 -15.45
CA THR A 525 -31.37 31.58 -15.94
C THR A 525 -32.30 31.91 -14.78
N PRO A 526 -33.27 32.83 -14.93
CA PRO A 526 -34.16 33.24 -13.84
C PRO A 526 -35.07 32.15 -13.22
N LYS A 527 -35.02 30.91 -13.74
CA LYS A 527 -35.82 29.75 -13.30
C LYS A 527 -34.97 28.54 -12.90
N THR A 528 -33.65 28.71 -12.85
CA THR A 528 -32.69 27.63 -12.70
C THR A 528 -31.60 28.07 -11.73
N SER A 529 -31.02 27.12 -11.01
CA SER A 529 -29.77 27.31 -10.28
C SER A 529 -28.60 26.75 -11.07
N ILE A 530 -27.39 27.03 -10.59
CA ILE A 530 -26.18 26.29 -10.96
C ILE A 530 -25.86 25.25 -9.89
N GLN A 531 -25.62 24.03 -10.34
CA GLN A 531 -25.39 22.85 -9.50
C GLN A 531 -24.09 22.16 -9.88
N LYS A 532 -23.45 21.49 -8.92
CA LYS A 532 -22.33 20.57 -9.17
C LYS A 532 -22.77 19.13 -9.26
N ASN A 533 -22.19 18.40 -10.23
CA ASN A 533 -22.39 16.97 -10.37
C ASN A 533 -21.49 16.23 -9.38
N ASP A 534 -20.18 16.41 -9.51
CA ASP A 534 -19.18 16.04 -8.50
C ASP A 534 -18.81 17.30 -7.68
N PRO A 535 -19.12 17.35 -6.38
CA PRO A 535 -18.80 18.47 -5.49
C PRO A 535 -17.34 18.94 -5.54
N ARG A 536 -16.40 18.02 -5.81
CA ARG A 536 -14.95 18.30 -5.85
C ARG A 536 -14.48 18.93 -7.15
N VAL A 537 -15.28 18.84 -8.21
CA VAL A 537 -14.88 19.31 -9.54
C VAL A 537 -15.41 20.70 -9.79
N PHE A 538 -14.53 21.54 -10.32
CA PHE A 538 -14.81 22.93 -10.61
C PHE A 538 -15.63 23.15 -11.89
N LYS A 539 -16.79 22.49 -11.99
CA LYS A 539 -17.67 22.54 -13.15
C LYS A 539 -19.13 22.58 -12.71
N TRP A 540 -19.78 23.67 -13.10
CA TRP A 540 -21.17 23.99 -12.80
C TRP A 540 -22.09 23.66 -13.98
N TYR A 541 -23.32 23.26 -13.66
CA TYR A 541 -24.36 22.88 -14.62
C TYR A 541 -25.67 23.58 -14.25
N ILE A 542 -26.42 24.02 -15.25
CA ILE A 542 -27.70 24.71 -15.05
C ILE A 542 -28.82 23.67 -14.91
N SER A 543 -29.63 23.76 -13.85
CA SER A 543 -30.77 22.87 -13.60
C SER A 543 -31.87 23.54 -12.76
N LEU A 544 -32.98 22.85 -12.51
CA LEU A 544 -34.03 23.32 -11.60
C LEU A 544 -33.50 23.36 -10.15
N PRO A 545 -33.84 24.38 -9.34
CA PRO A 545 -33.32 24.50 -7.98
C PRO A 545 -33.70 23.33 -7.07
N THR A 546 -32.75 22.87 -6.24
CA THR A 546 -32.88 21.73 -5.31
C THR A 546 -32.43 22.06 -3.88
N PRO A 547 -32.87 23.16 -3.26
CA PRO A 547 -32.39 23.57 -1.94
C PRO A 547 -32.67 22.50 -0.87
N ASN A 548 -31.64 22.19 -0.08
CA ASN A 548 -31.61 21.14 0.95
C ASN A 548 -31.81 19.71 0.39
N MET A 549 -31.58 19.50 -0.89
CA MET A 549 -31.78 18.22 -1.57
C MET A 549 -30.61 17.88 -2.49
N GLN A 550 -30.53 16.61 -2.88
CA GLN A 550 -29.53 16.18 -3.86
C GLN A 550 -29.78 16.86 -5.21
N ASN A 551 -28.71 17.44 -5.78
CA ASN A 551 -28.72 18.08 -7.08
C ASN A 551 -29.31 17.15 -8.16
N PHE A 552 -30.13 17.69 -9.06
CA PHE A 552 -30.71 16.92 -10.17
C PHE A 552 -29.65 16.36 -11.12
N ILE A 553 -28.51 17.05 -11.22
CA ILE A 553 -27.40 16.67 -12.10
C ILE A 553 -26.38 15.74 -11.40
N PHE A 554 -26.62 15.34 -10.14
CA PHE A 554 -25.76 14.41 -9.39
C PHE A 554 -25.79 13.00 -9.99
N SER A 555 -24.67 12.61 -10.59
CA SER A 555 -24.55 11.45 -11.48
C SER A 555 -23.21 10.70 -11.28
N PRO A 556 -23.02 10.02 -10.13
CA PRO A 556 -21.78 9.32 -9.81
C PRO A 556 -21.45 8.15 -10.75
N TRP A 557 -22.45 7.58 -11.42
CA TRP A 557 -22.28 6.51 -12.40
C TRP A 557 -21.46 6.90 -13.63
N ILE A 558 -21.30 8.20 -13.92
CA ILE A 558 -20.40 8.68 -14.97
C ILE A 558 -18.94 8.28 -14.69
N GLY A 559 -18.58 8.20 -13.40
CA GLY A 559 -17.29 7.72 -12.92
C GLY A 559 -17.19 6.20 -12.71
N GLY A 560 -18.28 5.46 -12.94
CA GLY A 560 -18.35 4.02 -12.73
C GLY A 560 -18.88 3.59 -11.35
N PHE A 561 -19.32 4.52 -10.50
CA PHE A 561 -19.92 4.19 -9.19
C PHE A 561 -21.39 3.77 -9.31
N LYS A 562 -21.82 2.76 -8.53
CA LYS A 562 -23.24 2.39 -8.40
C LYS A 562 -23.99 3.42 -7.54
N ASN A 563 -25.31 3.53 -7.71
CA ASN A 563 -26.16 4.35 -6.83
C ASN A 563 -25.97 3.92 -5.36
N ASN A 564 -25.76 4.91 -4.47
CA ASN A 564 -25.49 4.79 -3.03
C ASN A 564 -24.04 4.46 -2.60
N ASN A 565 -23.16 4.04 -3.49
CA ASN A 565 -21.76 3.71 -3.12
C ASN A 565 -20.79 4.89 -3.27
N TRP A 566 -21.26 6.01 -3.81
CA TRP A 566 -20.45 7.19 -4.07
C TRP A 566 -19.71 7.78 -2.85
N PRO A 567 -20.18 7.63 -1.58
CA PRO A 567 -19.45 8.15 -0.43
C PRO A 567 -18.05 7.56 -0.28
N SER A 568 -17.86 6.29 -0.65
CA SER A 568 -16.54 5.63 -0.66
C SER A 568 -15.51 6.36 -1.54
N SER A 569 -15.95 7.16 -2.52
CA SER A 569 -15.07 7.96 -3.37
C SER A 569 -14.48 9.19 -2.66
N PHE A 570 -15.05 9.63 -1.54
CA PHE A 570 -14.64 10.83 -0.79
C PHE A 570 -13.64 10.52 0.34
N LYS A 571 -13.02 9.34 0.33
CA LYS A 571 -12.09 8.96 1.40
C LYS A 571 -10.85 9.85 1.39
N ILE A 572 -10.59 10.51 2.51
CA ILE A 572 -9.41 11.32 2.78
C ILE A 572 -8.93 10.94 4.17
N LYS A 573 -7.64 10.59 4.30
CA LYS A 573 -7.08 10.07 5.55
C LYS A 573 -6.71 11.20 6.51
N ASN A 574 -6.28 12.34 5.96
CA ASN A 574 -5.59 13.42 6.68
C ASN A 574 -4.45 12.85 7.56
N GLY A 575 -3.66 11.94 6.99
CA GLY A 575 -2.60 11.20 7.67
C GLY A 575 -1.83 10.30 6.71
N LYS A 576 -0.70 9.75 7.17
CA LYS A 576 0.24 9.07 6.27
C LYS A 576 -0.41 7.91 5.51
N PHE A 577 0.01 7.73 4.26
CA PHE A 577 -0.29 6.53 3.48
C PHE A 577 0.28 5.32 4.20
N SER A 578 -0.58 4.35 4.56
CA SER A 578 -0.17 3.06 5.13
C SER A 578 0.08 2.02 4.03
N SER A 579 -0.64 2.12 2.93
CA SER A 579 -0.51 1.21 1.80
C SER A 579 -0.48 1.94 0.47
N LEU A 580 0.30 1.42 -0.48
CA LEU A 580 0.25 1.88 -1.87
C LEU A 580 -1.15 1.71 -2.49
N GLY A 581 -1.97 0.81 -1.94
CA GLY A 581 -3.37 0.65 -2.36
C GLY A 581 -4.21 1.89 -2.12
N GLU A 582 -3.89 2.73 -1.13
CA GLU A 582 -4.66 3.95 -0.83
C GLU A 582 -4.58 5.01 -1.95
N LEU A 583 -3.63 4.88 -2.88
CA LEU A 583 -3.57 5.75 -4.06
C LEU A 583 -4.84 5.68 -4.92
N SER A 584 -5.62 4.61 -4.87
CA SER A 584 -6.88 4.52 -5.64
C SER A 584 -7.97 5.46 -5.13
N PHE A 585 -7.85 6.00 -3.91
CA PHE A 585 -8.77 7.02 -3.40
C PHE A 585 -8.50 8.41 -3.98
N ILE A 586 -7.32 8.62 -4.58
CA ILE A 586 -6.92 9.94 -5.08
C ILE A 586 -7.73 10.32 -6.31
N HIS A 587 -8.48 11.40 -6.19
CA HIS A 587 -9.29 11.96 -7.28
C HIS A 587 -8.41 12.59 -8.36
N LYS A 588 -8.84 12.53 -9.63
CA LYS A 588 -8.07 12.95 -10.81
C LYS A 588 -8.46 14.31 -11.38
N GLY A 589 -9.34 15.06 -10.71
CA GLY A 589 -9.84 16.36 -11.17
C GLY A 589 -10.91 16.29 -12.27
N ARG A 590 -11.48 15.10 -12.51
CA ARG A 590 -12.59 14.89 -13.45
C ARG A 590 -13.79 14.30 -12.73
N GLN A 591 -14.97 14.50 -13.31
CA GLN A 591 -16.25 14.12 -12.72
C GLN A 591 -16.23 12.65 -12.30
N TRP A 592 -16.24 12.41 -10.99
CA TRP A 592 -16.28 11.08 -10.39
C TRP A 592 -15.12 10.15 -10.81
N GLU A 593 -13.94 10.69 -11.13
CA GLU A 593 -12.78 9.87 -11.51
C GLU A 593 -11.69 9.89 -10.44
N SER A 594 -11.38 8.72 -9.87
CA SER A 594 -10.18 8.47 -9.07
C SER A 594 -9.16 7.60 -9.82
N ILE A 595 -7.96 7.45 -9.28
CA ILE A 595 -6.96 6.51 -9.81
C ILE A 595 -7.55 5.09 -9.76
N ASP A 596 -7.53 4.37 -10.88
CA ASP A 596 -8.16 3.04 -11.01
C ASP A 596 -7.08 1.96 -11.18
N PHE A 597 -6.96 1.03 -10.22
CA PHE A 597 -5.99 -0.07 -10.31
C PHE A 597 -6.60 -1.39 -10.74
N TRP A 598 -7.85 -1.67 -10.39
CA TRP A 598 -8.46 -2.97 -10.68
C TRP A 598 -8.77 -3.16 -12.17
N LYS A 599 -9.06 -2.08 -12.92
CA LYS A 599 -9.14 -2.15 -14.39
C LYS A 599 -7.73 -2.11 -14.99
N ASP A 600 -7.48 -2.98 -15.96
CA ASP A 600 -6.20 -2.96 -16.69
C ASP A 600 -6.04 -1.60 -17.39
N GLY A 601 -4.96 -0.88 -17.07
CA GLY A 601 -4.87 0.54 -17.35
C GLY A 601 -3.51 1.15 -17.06
N LYS A 602 -3.41 2.44 -17.37
CA LYS A 602 -2.20 3.23 -17.18
C LYS A 602 -1.91 3.52 -15.71
N ASP A 603 -2.97 3.73 -14.93
CA ASP A 603 -2.93 4.08 -13.50
C ASP A 603 -2.20 3.02 -12.68
N ARG A 604 -2.53 1.74 -12.88
CA ARG A 604 -1.88 0.60 -12.21
C ARG A 604 -0.35 0.54 -12.35
N LYS A 605 0.20 0.99 -13.48
CA LYS A 605 1.66 0.92 -13.75
C LYS A 605 2.48 1.90 -12.91
N ILE A 606 1.85 2.85 -12.21
CA ILE A 606 2.56 3.80 -11.36
C ILE A 606 3.04 3.17 -10.04
N ILE A 607 2.45 2.06 -9.62
CA ILE A 607 2.61 1.49 -8.27
C ILE A 607 4.07 1.07 -8.00
N ASP A 608 4.78 0.48 -8.96
CA ASP A 608 6.18 0.06 -8.79
C ASP A 608 7.15 1.24 -8.57
N TYR A 609 6.71 2.48 -8.82
CA TYR A 609 7.52 3.69 -8.65
C TYR A 609 7.38 4.34 -7.27
N PHE A 610 6.42 3.90 -6.47
CA PHE A 610 6.12 4.49 -5.17
C PHE A 610 6.44 3.54 -4.03
N THR A 611 6.64 4.10 -2.84
CA THR A 611 6.82 3.35 -1.59
C THR A 611 6.23 4.16 -0.43
N VAL A 612 5.82 3.46 0.63
CA VAL A 612 5.42 4.09 1.91
C VAL A 612 6.51 3.97 2.97
N GLU A 613 7.57 3.21 2.69
CA GLU A 613 8.70 2.99 3.60
C GLU A 613 9.38 4.31 3.99
N GLU A 614 9.53 4.53 5.29
CA GLU A 614 10.11 5.73 5.91
C GLU A 614 11.44 6.16 5.25
N ASP A 615 12.32 5.18 4.98
CA ASP A 615 13.61 5.38 4.33
C ASP A 615 13.70 4.60 3.01
N PRO A 616 13.45 5.25 1.85
CA PRO A 616 13.46 4.57 0.55
C PRO A 616 14.85 4.11 0.10
N TYR A 617 15.93 4.54 0.77
CA TYR A 617 17.31 4.16 0.44
C TYR A 617 17.75 2.86 1.13
N LYS A 618 16.97 2.38 2.11
CA LYS A 618 17.24 1.12 2.81
C LYS A 618 16.45 -0.04 2.17
N PRO A 619 17.02 -1.25 2.20
CA PRO A 619 16.29 -2.44 1.77
C PRO A 619 15.14 -2.75 2.72
N THR A 620 14.03 -3.22 2.18
CA THR A 620 12.90 -3.75 2.93
C THR A 620 13.07 -5.26 3.08
N TYR A 621 13.05 -5.75 4.32
CA TYR A 621 13.22 -7.17 4.60
C TYR A 621 11.87 -7.90 4.61
N GLY A 622 11.86 -9.16 4.18
CA GLY A 622 10.68 -10.03 4.31
C GLY A 622 9.59 -9.88 3.24
N ARG A 623 9.75 -9.00 2.25
CA ARG A 623 8.82 -8.96 1.10
C ARG A 623 8.84 -10.29 0.37
N LEU A 624 7.65 -10.81 0.06
CA LEU A 624 7.49 -12.12 -0.52
C LEU A 624 7.52 -12.07 -2.06
N ASN A 625 8.41 -12.85 -2.68
CA ASN A 625 8.44 -12.98 -4.13
C ASN A 625 7.28 -13.84 -4.64
N ILE A 626 6.26 -13.19 -5.20
CA ILE A 626 5.04 -13.85 -5.71
C ILE A 626 5.28 -14.74 -6.93
N ASN A 627 6.45 -14.69 -7.58
CA ASN A 627 6.81 -15.56 -8.70
C ASN A 627 7.41 -16.91 -8.26
N THR A 628 7.88 -17.01 -7.02
CA THR A 628 8.63 -18.18 -6.52
C THR A 628 8.02 -18.79 -5.26
N ALA A 629 7.24 -18.03 -4.49
CA ALA A 629 6.57 -18.51 -3.28
C ALA A 629 5.68 -19.74 -3.51
N SER A 630 5.54 -20.61 -2.50
CA SER A 630 4.63 -21.76 -2.57
C SER A 630 3.18 -21.36 -2.24
N GLU A 631 2.21 -22.25 -2.50
CA GLU A 631 0.78 -22.05 -2.11
C GLU A 631 0.68 -21.75 -0.60
N THR A 632 1.34 -22.57 0.22
CA THR A 632 1.41 -22.40 1.68
C THR A 632 1.94 -21.05 2.11
N VAL A 633 3.01 -20.57 1.45
CA VAL A 633 3.63 -19.29 1.82
C VAL A 633 2.77 -18.11 1.38
N LEU A 634 2.12 -18.20 0.21
CA LEU A 634 1.18 -17.17 -0.25
C LEU A 634 -0.03 -17.04 0.67
N MET A 635 -0.53 -18.15 1.21
CA MET A 635 -1.65 -18.15 2.16
C MET A 635 -1.33 -17.48 3.51
N CYS A 636 -0.06 -17.13 3.76
CA CYS A 636 0.33 -16.36 4.94
C CYS A 636 0.17 -14.84 4.74
N LEU A 637 -0.12 -14.38 3.52
CA LEU A 637 -0.44 -13.00 3.24
C LEU A 637 -1.87 -12.66 3.73
N PRO A 638 -2.10 -11.42 4.20
CA PRO A 638 -3.43 -10.94 4.55
C PRO A 638 -4.48 -11.21 3.47
N LEU A 639 -5.62 -11.79 3.86
CA LEU A 639 -6.77 -12.07 3.00
C LEU A 639 -6.50 -12.98 1.79
N VAL A 640 -5.34 -13.62 1.70
CA VAL A 640 -5.02 -14.57 0.63
C VAL A 640 -5.45 -15.97 1.05
N ASP A 641 -6.64 -16.37 0.61
CA ASP A 641 -7.09 -17.75 0.77
C ASP A 641 -6.43 -18.69 -0.25
N LYS A 642 -6.78 -19.98 -0.13
CA LYS A 642 -6.25 -21.04 -0.99
C LYS A 642 -6.57 -20.84 -2.47
N ASP A 643 -7.74 -20.31 -2.80
CA ASP A 643 -8.16 -20.12 -4.19
C ASP A 643 -7.42 -18.94 -4.81
N ILE A 644 -7.26 -17.84 -4.07
CA ILE A 644 -6.41 -16.71 -4.46
C ILE A 644 -4.96 -17.19 -4.65
N ALA A 645 -4.39 -17.91 -3.67
CA ALA A 645 -3.00 -18.40 -3.76
C ALA A 645 -2.76 -19.27 -5.01
N ARG A 646 -3.71 -20.15 -5.34
CA ARG A 646 -3.66 -20.97 -6.56
C ARG A 646 -3.70 -20.12 -7.83
N ARG A 647 -4.62 -19.15 -7.90
CA ARG A 647 -4.71 -18.24 -9.03
C ARG A 647 -3.43 -17.42 -9.20
N ILE A 648 -2.81 -17.00 -8.09
CA ILE A 648 -1.53 -16.31 -8.11
C ILE A 648 -0.46 -17.20 -8.76
N ILE A 649 -0.37 -18.49 -8.38
CA ILE A 649 0.60 -19.43 -8.96
C ILE A 649 0.34 -19.66 -10.45
N MET A 650 -0.92 -19.89 -10.83
CA MET A 650 -1.30 -20.19 -12.22
C MET A 650 -1.07 -19.00 -13.18
N ALA A 651 -1.17 -17.77 -12.69
CA ALA A 651 -1.00 -16.56 -13.49
C ALA A 651 0.47 -16.07 -13.60
N ARG A 652 1.43 -16.76 -12.97
CA ARG A 652 2.87 -16.48 -13.11
C ARG A 652 3.33 -16.59 -14.57
N PRO A 653 4.37 -15.82 -14.97
CA PRO A 653 5.13 -14.88 -14.16
C PRO A 653 4.54 -13.46 -14.17
N TYR A 654 4.84 -12.73 -13.10
CA TYR A 654 4.59 -11.30 -12.90
C TYR A 654 5.86 -10.50 -13.14
N LYS A 655 5.75 -9.43 -13.92
CA LYS A 655 6.90 -8.54 -14.22
C LYS A 655 7.05 -7.39 -13.23
N ASP A 656 5.95 -7.03 -12.59
CA ASP A 656 5.88 -5.99 -11.56
C ASP A 656 4.83 -6.38 -10.52
N ILE A 657 4.93 -5.78 -9.34
CA ILE A 657 4.03 -6.07 -8.20
C ILE A 657 2.57 -5.73 -8.51
N SER A 658 2.31 -4.78 -9.41
CA SER A 658 0.95 -4.39 -9.74
C SER A 658 0.24 -5.49 -10.52
N GLU A 659 0.93 -6.32 -11.31
CA GLU A 659 0.36 -7.42 -12.10
C GLU A 659 -0.42 -8.46 -11.25
N ILE A 660 -0.26 -8.46 -9.92
CA ILE A 660 -1.00 -9.33 -8.98
C ILE A 660 -2.53 -9.17 -9.04
N LEU A 661 -3.03 -7.98 -9.42
CA LEU A 661 -4.45 -7.73 -9.64
C LEU A 661 -5.02 -8.47 -10.88
N GLY A 662 -4.22 -9.25 -11.61
CA GLY A 662 -4.66 -9.98 -12.81
C GLY A 662 -4.95 -9.07 -14.00
N LYS A 663 -5.81 -9.49 -14.92
CA LYS A 663 -6.26 -8.70 -16.08
C LYS A 663 -7.78 -8.58 -16.05
N TYR A 664 -8.31 -7.37 -16.06
CA TYR A 664 -9.76 -7.19 -16.13
C TYR A 664 -10.32 -7.71 -17.46
N GLY A 665 -11.36 -8.55 -17.38
CA GLY A 665 -12.02 -9.13 -18.55
C GLY A 665 -13.01 -10.23 -18.21
N ASN A 666 -13.87 -10.55 -19.18
CA ASN A 666 -14.87 -11.61 -19.05
C ASN A 666 -14.34 -12.99 -19.46
N GLY A 667 -13.08 -13.09 -19.90
CA GLY A 667 -12.50 -14.35 -20.36
C GLY A 667 -12.14 -15.32 -19.23
N TYR A 668 -11.37 -16.35 -19.63
CA TYR A 668 -10.95 -17.48 -18.79
C TYR A 668 -9.42 -17.66 -18.79
N SER A 669 -8.64 -16.66 -19.21
CA SER A 669 -7.19 -16.72 -19.02
C SER A 669 -6.84 -16.69 -17.54
N GLU A 670 -5.71 -17.28 -17.14
CA GLU A 670 -5.33 -17.32 -15.71
C GLU A 670 -5.23 -15.92 -15.08
N LYS A 671 -4.78 -14.91 -15.84
CA LYS A 671 -4.77 -13.52 -15.39
C LYS A 671 -6.18 -12.93 -15.21
N GLU A 672 -7.15 -13.30 -16.06
CA GLU A 672 -8.55 -12.86 -15.90
C GLU A 672 -9.24 -13.57 -14.72
N LEU A 673 -8.95 -14.85 -14.53
CA LEU A 673 -9.46 -15.61 -13.39
C LEU A 673 -8.88 -15.10 -12.07
N LEU A 674 -7.59 -14.73 -12.06
CA LEU A 674 -6.96 -14.06 -10.92
C LEU A 674 -7.64 -12.73 -10.59
N ASN A 675 -7.95 -11.90 -11.60
CA ASN A 675 -8.65 -10.62 -11.38
C ASN A 675 -10.01 -10.85 -10.72
N LYS A 676 -10.82 -11.78 -11.25
CA LYS A 676 -12.13 -12.13 -10.66
C LYS A 676 -12.00 -12.57 -9.19
N GLU A 677 -10.98 -13.36 -8.88
CA GLU A 677 -10.80 -13.92 -7.54
C GLU A 677 -10.26 -12.89 -6.55
N ILE A 678 -9.29 -12.05 -6.95
CA ILE A 678 -8.67 -11.05 -6.06
C ILE A 678 -9.61 -9.85 -5.80
N THR A 679 -10.51 -9.54 -6.74
CA THR A 679 -11.49 -8.45 -6.60
C THR A 679 -12.86 -8.93 -6.13
N LYS A 680 -13.01 -10.20 -5.72
CA LYS A 680 -14.32 -10.84 -5.48
C LYS A 680 -15.20 -10.12 -4.46
N TYR A 681 -14.58 -9.47 -3.48
CA TYR A 681 -15.23 -8.71 -2.43
C TYR A 681 -16.00 -7.49 -2.95
N GLY A 682 -15.59 -6.92 -4.08
CA GLY A 682 -16.36 -5.83 -4.71
C GLY A 682 -17.60 -6.27 -5.50
N PHE A 683 -17.97 -7.55 -5.44
CA PHE A 683 -19.06 -8.14 -6.21
C PHE A 683 -19.88 -9.20 -5.44
N ASP A 684 -19.67 -9.37 -4.13
CA ASP A 684 -20.34 -10.39 -3.33
C ASP A 684 -21.62 -9.89 -2.64
N GLY A 685 -21.94 -8.59 -2.77
CA GLY A 685 -23.10 -7.94 -2.19
C GLY A 685 -23.04 -7.77 -0.66
N LYS A 686 -21.86 -7.94 -0.05
CA LYS A 686 -21.62 -7.72 1.38
C LYS A 686 -20.80 -6.47 1.59
N ASP A 687 -20.93 -5.91 2.78
CA ASP A 687 -20.02 -4.91 3.31
C ASP A 687 -18.91 -5.66 4.07
N ASN A 688 -17.80 -5.94 3.38
CA ASN A 688 -16.70 -6.77 3.86
C ASN A 688 -15.78 -6.03 4.84
N ASP A 689 -15.76 -4.70 4.79
CA ASP A 689 -14.92 -3.87 5.66
C ASP A 689 -15.72 -3.07 6.71
N PHE A 690 -17.05 -3.26 6.74
CA PHE A 690 -17.98 -2.74 7.72
C PHE A 690 -18.05 -1.20 7.77
N ASP A 691 -17.78 -0.53 6.64
CA ASP A 691 -17.86 0.93 6.52
C ASP A 691 -19.25 1.45 6.08
N GLY A 692 -20.20 0.54 5.89
CA GLY A 692 -21.57 0.82 5.47
C GLY A 692 -21.76 0.76 3.95
N PHE A 693 -20.73 0.47 3.16
CA PHE A 693 -20.79 0.49 1.69
C PHE A 693 -20.31 -0.82 1.03
N SER A 694 -21.26 -1.66 0.63
CA SER A 694 -21.00 -2.91 -0.11
C SER A 694 -20.74 -2.71 -1.62
N ASP A 695 -19.98 -3.61 -2.23
CA ASP A 695 -19.50 -3.60 -3.61
C ASP A 695 -18.82 -2.27 -4.04
N CYS A 696 -18.09 -1.61 -3.15
CA CYS A 696 -17.39 -0.35 -3.47
C CYS A 696 -16.00 -0.59 -4.09
N GLU A 697 -15.37 0.48 -4.61
CA GLU A 697 -14.02 0.38 -5.20
C GLU A 697 -12.98 -0.07 -4.16
N LYS A 698 -13.14 0.36 -2.90
CA LYS A 698 -12.31 -0.06 -1.77
C LYS A 698 -12.35 -1.57 -1.56
N GLU A 699 -13.53 -2.20 -1.69
CA GLU A 699 -13.68 -3.65 -1.54
C GLU A 699 -13.12 -4.42 -2.74
N LYS A 700 -13.25 -3.88 -3.96
CA LYS A 700 -12.59 -4.46 -5.15
C LYS A 700 -11.08 -4.56 -4.98
N GLU A 701 -10.49 -3.60 -4.27
CA GLU A 701 -9.06 -3.53 -4.03
C GLU A 701 -8.66 -4.00 -2.62
N MET A 702 -9.57 -4.63 -1.86
CA MET A 702 -9.34 -4.99 -0.46
C MET A 702 -8.13 -5.89 -0.30
N VAL A 703 -8.09 -7.06 -0.97
CA VAL A 703 -6.94 -7.97 -0.92
C VAL A 703 -5.66 -7.27 -1.40
N PHE A 704 -5.76 -6.54 -2.51
CA PHE A 704 -4.63 -5.84 -3.09
C PHE A 704 -3.99 -4.83 -2.13
N SER A 705 -4.81 -3.99 -1.50
CA SER A 705 -4.35 -2.97 -0.54
C SER A 705 -3.64 -3.60 0.66
N LYS A 706 -4.04 -4.79 1.11
CA LYS A 706 -3.43 -5.46 2.27
C LYS A 706 -2.13 -6.21 1.94
N ILE A 707 -1.83 -6.47 0.67
CA ILE A 707 -0.64 -7.26 0.30
C ILE A 707 0.40 -6.50 -0.50
N ILE A 708 0.06 -5.37 -1.13
CA ILE A 708 0.93 -4.73 -2.14
C ILE A 708 2.29 -4.30 -1.58
N ASN A 709 2.37 -3.85 -0.32
CA ASN A 709 3.64 -3.50 0.33
C ASN A 709 4.45 -4.73 0.75
N LEU A 710 3.78 -5.87 0.90
CA LEU A 710 4.31 -7.11 1.47
C LEU A 710 4.92 -8.03 0.42
N ILE A 711 4.73 -7.71 -0.86
CA ILE A 711 5.16 -8.54 -1.99
C ILE A 711 6.28 -7.87 -2.79
N THR A 712 7.02 -8.70 -3.51
CA THR A 712 7.98 -8.29 -4.54
C THR A 712 7.92 -9.26 -5.71
N VAL A 713 8.57 -8.91 -6.82
CA VAL A 713 8.84 -9.81 -7.94
C VAL A 713 10.35 -10.05 -8.13
N ARG A 714 11.16 -9.57 -7.18
CA ARG A 714 12.63 -9.52 -7.26
C ARG A 714 13.27 -10.15 -6.03
N SER A 715 14.46 -10.70 -6.24
CA SER A 715 15.19 -11.45 -5.22
C SER A 715 16.68 -11.11 -5.25
N ASN A 716 17.30 -11.06 -4.08
CA ASN A 716 18.74 -10.79 -3.98
C ASN A 716 19.51 -11.94 -3.34
N VAL A 717 18.83 -12.78 -2.56
CA VAL A 717 19.47 -13.88 -1.84
C VAL A 717 18.90 -15.20 -2.34
N PHE A 718 19.81 -16.10 -2.70
CA PHE A 718 19.48 -17.42 -3.22
C PHE A 718 20.22 -18.48 -2.42
N LYS A 719 19.56 -19.60 -2.16
CA LYS A 719 20.16 -20.79 -1.58
C LYS A 719 20.52 -21.75 -2.71
N ILE A 720 21.81 -22.06 -2.82
CA ILE A 720 22.37 -22.98 -3.80
C ILE A 720 22.76 -24.25 -3.07
N ILE A 721 22.17 -25.38 -3.48
CA ILE A 721 22.50 -26.71 -3.00
C ILE A 721 23.17 -27.43 -4.16
N SER A 722 24.42 -27.86 -3.99
CA SER A 722 25.10 -28.69 -4.99
C SER A 722 25.57 -30.00 -4.39
N THR A 723 25.28 -31.09 -5.10
CA THR A 723 25.77 -32.42 -4.78
C THR A 723 26.71 -32.89 -5.87
N GLY A 724 27.97 -33.15 -5.52
CA GLY A 724 29.00 -33.65 -6.40
C GLY A 724 29.29 -35.12 -6.12
N GLN A 725 29.45 -35.92 -7.18
CA GLN A 725 29.78 -37.33 -7.10
C GLN A 725 31.03 -37.63 -7.92
N LYS A 726 31.99 -38.31 -7.29
CA LYS A 726 33.08 -38.97 -8.01
C LYS A 726 32.60 -40.35 -8.44
N VAL A 727 32.60 -40.56 -9.75
CA VAL A 727 32.07 -41.77 -10.39
C VAL A 727 33.12 -42.38 -11.32
N GLU A 728 32.91 -43.64 -11.66
CA GLU A 728 33.70 -44.38 -12.66
C GLU A 728 32.74 -45.31 -13.40
N ASP A 729 32.46 -45.01 -14.68
CA ASP A 729 31.61 -45.82 -15.55
C ASP A 729 32.38 -47.10 -15.92
N LYS A 730 32.16 -48.18 -15.18
CA LYS A 730 32.91 -49.43 -15.33
C LYS A 730 32.43 -50.25 -16.52
N ASN A 731 31.19 -50.07 -16.94
CA ASN A 731 30.54 -50.84 -17.99
C ASN A 731 30.47 -50.10 -19.34
N GLY A 732 30.81 -48.80 -19.37
CA GLY A 732 30.88 -47.96 -20.56
C GLY A 732 29.52 -47.63 -21.17
N ASN A 733 28.42 -47.76 -20.40
CA ASN A 733 27.07 -47.58 -20.91
C ASN A 733 26.57 -46.12 -20.82
N GLY A 734 27.37 -45.21 -20.24
CA GLY A 734 27.05 -43.80 -20.08
C GLY A 734 25.99 -43.50 -18.99
N LYS A 735 25.60 -44.49 -18.18
CA LYS A 735 24.67 -44.36 -17.06
C LYS A 735 25.34 -44.85 -15.78
N ILE A 736 25.48 -43.94 -14.82
CA ILE A 736 26.13 -44.26 -13.55
C ILE A 736 25.15 -44.93 -12.58
N GLU A 737 25.45 -46.17 -12.23
CA GLU A 737 24.75 -46.96 -11.22
C GLU A 737 25.25 -46.64 -9.80
N LYS A 738 24.53 -47.10 -8.77
CA LYS A 738 24.86 -46.78 -7.36
C LYS A 738 26.22 -47.34 -6.96
N GLU A 739 26.60 -48.48 -7.52
CA GLU A 739 27.83 -49.23 -7.29
C GLU A 739 29.06 -48.58 -7.95
N GLU A 740 28.82 -47.61 -8.84
CA GLU A 740 29.83 -46.85 -9.59
C GLU A 740 30.14 -45.49 -8.95
N ILE A 741 29.44 -45.16 -7.85
CA ILE A 741 29.68 -43.96 -7.05
C ILE A 741 30.78 -44.26 -6.03
N LEU A 742 31.92 -43.58 -6.16
CA LEU A 742 33.09 -43.77 -5.31
C LEU A 742 33.06 -42.84 -4.08
N ALA A 743 32.53 -41.63 -4.25
CA ALA A 743 32.33 -40.66 -3.18
C ALA A 743 31.24 -39.64 -3.57
N GLU A 744 30.57 -39.09 -2.57
CA GLU A 744 29.57 -38.03 -2.70
C GLU A 744 29.83 -36.92 -1.68
N LYS A 745 29.64 -35.67 -2.09
CA LYS A 745 29.73 -34.50 -1.22
C LYS A 745 28.64 -33.50 -1.56
N LYS A 746 28.06 -32.89 -0.51
CA LYS A 746 27.01 -31.90 -0.64
C LYS A 746 27.42 -30.58 -0.01
N ILE A 747 27.21 -29.50 -0.73
CA ILE A 747 27.52 -28.14 -0.30
C ILE A 747 26.24 -27.31 -0.40
N VAL A 748 25.92 -26.60 0.68
CA VAL A 748 24.81 -25.64 0.74
C VAL A 748 25.40 -24.26 0.97
N VAL A 749 25.03 -23.32 0.12
CA VAL A 749 25.50 -21.93 0.13
C VAL A 749 24.31 -21.00 0.07
N PHE A 750 24.34 -19.92 0.85
CA PHE A 750 23.47 -18.77 0.65
C PHE A 750 24.31 -17.70 -0.03
N TYR A 751 23.85 -17.24 -1.18
CA TYR A 751 24.55 -16.29 -2.04
C TYR A 751 23.74 -15.00 -2.15
N ASP A 752 24.39 -13.87 -1.88
CA ASP A 752 23.82 -12.54 -2.06
C ASP A 752 24.31 -12.00 -3.41
N ARG A 753 23.40 -11.97 -4.40
CA ARG A 753 23.66 -11.55 -5.78
C ARG A 753 24.07 -10.09 -5.87
N ASP A 754 23.44 -9.23 -5.08
CA ASP A 754 23.76 -7.80 -5.07
C ASP A 754 25.16 -7.53 -4.52
N LYS A 755 25.51 -8.20 -3.42
CA LYS A 755 26.84 -8.05 -2.80
C LYS A 755 27.92 -8.88 -3.50
N GLY A 756 27.55 -9.75 -4.43
CA GLY A 756 28.45 -10.65 -5.15
C GLY A 756 29.20 -11.63 -4.24
N LYS A 757 28.61 -12.07 -3.12
CA LYS A 757 29.32 -12.88 -2.12
C LYS A 757 28.46 -13.97 -1.47
N ILE A 758 29.13 -15.03 -1.03
CA ILE A 758 28.56 -16.08 -0.19
C ILE A 758 28.42 -15.54 1.25
N ILE A 759 27.20 -15.54 1.78
CA ILE A 759 26.91 -15.08 3.15
C ILE A 759 26.97 -16.21 4.18
N TYR A 760 26.69 -17.45 3.75
CA TYR A 760 26.77 -18.64 4.58
C TYR A 760 27.13 -19.87 3.74
N ARG A 761 27.96 -20.76 4.28
CA ARG A 761 28.38 -22.01 3.64
C ARG A 761 28.36 -23.15 4.64
N LYS A 762 27.74 -24.26 4.25
CA LYS A 762 27.67 -25.50 5.03
C LYS A 762 28.06 -26.68 4.13
N GLN A 763 29.00 -27.48 4.61
CA GLN A 763 29.41 -28.72 3.95
C GLN A 763 28.83 -29.91 4.73
N MET A 764 28.26 -30.88 3.99
CA MET A 764 27.67 -32.09 4.55
C MET A 764 28.46 -33.34 4.11
#